data_AF-A0A1Y2AW88-F1
#
_entry.id   AF-A0A1Y2AW88-F1
#
_cell.length_a   1.000
_cell.length_b   1.000
_cell.length_c   1.000
_cell.angle_alpha   90.00
_cell.angle_beta   90.00
_cell.angle_gamma   90.00
#
_symmetry.space_group_name_H-M   'P 1'
#
loop_
_entity.id
_entity.type
_entity.pdbx_description
1 polymer ?
#
loop_
_entity_poly.entity_id
_entity_poly.type
_entity_poly.pdbx_seq_one_letter_code
_entity_poly.pdbx_strand_id
1 'polypeptide(L)'
;MPFQTSGSLRRSKRLTLPSQRSAYGSRSFNILPTELFDDVCAYLEPVDVLNLGCVNRRLASLTTSHSRIWRILYKNAGLPAIPTTAANIVSHKQVFSLISRVGCSRCPTKTKQVNWRLLQRVCVKCTQLSEVQLWNKEFFEWVEEMKNFEAARVKERLNEIEEIKGQRHWDILRRFGAMNPPISEDILDECEGFERVCEPPVPITDRIFANIKRLLAPQIRSVRVQETWTEWYIQLHTIAMEGIPKSWNGYMSMDVPSIDYSENVAGKDLNFIRWCRHEFLADLDTYQWSDAFPAFNVDKYLEEARRVLRAPYEKYVEAERDILNRMPHLKTILDDFKDNDCDLEDLQDIFWNVDEKCQAEKFEQLIQSEVLFSRLEELFHPNIFQTLPAVEIHLLGGTQWFYQNLDAFDYKFDSWNGDVMKASFLAWQDTIAIRITTVYRHITAKCSPKLFDTNLLDNQIAQLMGPYEWHYLSDLDPRAVLTVRGFLENITRLTNIHEGYPDYHGMRKKVAEIQSLLTEPAATFNEAKLFAESSLYFNRKCYFHTIGLGLIVEKFYVSKGLDFTTGFDLDDAGVIERREWQNKVDERLEAIAEALNKNYMLVIPPAFSARLKSVVNGSFCGQESDYVMAKALLMDVLPSNTLFGVDKCLKVHEDFLNGMANKMLENPRYQEIYFPVFESLWMADVRNR
;
A
#
# COMPACT_ATOMS: atom_id res chain seq x y z
N MET A 1 0.62 19.65 73.86
CA MET A 1 1.15 20.62 74.85
C MET A 1 1.93 19.86 75.90
N PRO A 2 2.98 20.40 76.54
CA PRO A 2 3.93 21.43 76.10
C PRO A 2 5.39 20.95 76.29
N PHE A 3 6.30 21.28 75.36
CA PHE A 3 7.72 21.37 75.71
C PHE A 3 8.03 22.84 75.97
N GLN A 4 8.34 23.14 77.22
CA GLN A 4 8.81 24.42 77.72
C GLN A 4 10.21 24.70 77.14
N THR A 5 10.38 25.83 76.47
CA THR A 5 11.68 26.45 76.24
C THR A 5 11.85 27.59 77.24
N SER A 6 12.34 27.25 78.44
CA SER A 6 12.97 28.24 79.32
C SER A 6 14.28 28.69 78.67
N GLY A 7 14.34 29.96 78.29
CA GLY A 7 15.57 30.61 77.89
C GLY A 7 16.58 30.62 79.04
N SER A 8 17.82 30.25 78.73
CA SER A 8 18.99 30.66 79.51
C SER A 8 20.04 31.19 78.55
N LEU A 9 19.98 32.51 78.37
CA LEU A 9 21.02 33.36 77.84
C LEU A 9 22.17 33.48 78.86
N ARG A 10 23.40 33.55 78.33
CA ARG A 10 24.68 33.99 78.96
C ARG A 10 25.49 32.85 79.59
N ARG A 11 26.81 32.74 79.38
CA ARG A 11 27.82 33.78 79.21
C ARG A 11 28.89 33.36 78.19
N SER A 12 28.99 34.10 77.09
CA SER A 12 30.28 34.22 76.40
C SER A 12 31.18 35.09 77.28
N LYS A 13 32.34 34.55 77.68
CA LYS A 13 33.42 35.33 78.30
C LYS A 13 33.83 36.42 77.31
N ARG A 14 33.47 37.67 77.59
CA ARG A 14 34.15 38.82 76.98
C ARG A 14 35.61 38.76 77.39
N LEU A 15 36.48 38.45 76.44
CA LEU A 15 37.87 38.87 76.49
C LEU A 15 37.87 40.40 76.40
N THR A 16 38.02 41.04 77.55
CA THR A 16 38.49 42.41 77.68
C THR A 16 39.89 42.49 77.07
N LEU A 17 39.99 43.08 75.88
CA LEU A 17 41.24 43.64 75.38
C LEU A 17 41.28 45.13 75.76
N PRO A 18 42.44 45.64 76.22
CA PRO A 18 42.54 46.98 76.76
C PRO A 18 42.34 48.05 75.69
N SER A 19 41.60 49.07 76.10
CA SER A 19 41.58 50.42 75.55
C SER A 19 43.00 50.92 75.26
N GLN A 20 43.39 50.96 73.99
CA GLN A 20 44.40 51.91 73.51
C GLN A 20 43.69 53.02 72.74
N ARG A 21 43.49 54.13 73.46
CA ARG A 21 43.34 55.45 72.86
C ARG A 21 44.67 55.79 72.19
N SER A 22 44.72 55.74 70.86
CA SER A 22 45.67 56.56 70.10
C SER A 22 44.88 57.57 69.28
N ALA A 23 44.83 58.79 69.80
CA ALA A 23 44.49 59.97 69.02
C ALA A 23 45.60 60.19 67.98
N TYR A 24 45.42 59.63 66.79
CA TYR A 24 46.09 60.03 65.56
C TYR A 24 45.03 60.04 64.47
N GLY A 25 44.87 61.17 63.78
CA GLY A 25 43.72 61.53 62.97
C GLY A 25 43.30 60.44 61.98
N SER A 26 42.37 59.58 62.40
CA SER A 26 41.73 58.62 61.52
C SER A 26 41.01 59.43 60.45
N ARG A 27 41.53 59.41 59.21
CA ARG A 27 40.79 59.75 57.99
C ARG A 27 39.68 58.72 57.82
N SER A 28 38.72 58.78 58.72
CA SER A 28 37.58 57.90 58.73
C SER A 28 36.61 58.42 57.67
N PHE A 29 36.04 57.51 56.88
CA PHE A 29 34.95 57.80 55.95
C PHE A 29 33.82 58.62 56.63
N ASN A 30 33.72 58.48 57.96
CA ASN A 30 32.82 59.19 58.86
C ASN A 30 33.20 60.65 59.13
N ILE A 31 34.19 61.22 58.45
CA ILE A 31 34.63 62.61 58.60
C ILE A 31 34.51 63.39 57.29
N LEU A 32 34.33 62.70 56.15
CA LEU A 32 34.20 63.33 54.83
C LEU A 32 33.05 64.35 54.78
N PRO A 33 33.26 65.54 54.17
CA PRO A 33 32.18 66.44 53.81
C PRO A 33 31.08 65.71 53.03
N THR A 34 29.83 66.10 53.23
CA THR A 34 28.67 65.43 52.65
C THR A 34 28.75 65.36 51.13
N GLU A 35 29.28 66.40 50.49
CA GLU A 35 29.42 66.51 49.03
C GLU A 35 30.38 65.46 48.47
N LEU A 36 31.54 65.26 49.12
CA LEU A 36 32.52 64.26 48.71
C LEU A 36 32.04 62.83 49.00
N PHE A 37 31.23 62.65 50.04
CA PHE A 37 30.59 61.37 50.33
C PHE A 37 29.58 61.00 49.23
N ASP A 38 28.75 61.97 48.80
CA ASP A 38 27.78 61.78 47.73
C ASP A 38 28.45 61.36 46.41
N ASP A 39 29.56 62.01 46.05
CA ASP A 39 30.34 61.69 44.84
C ASP A 39 30.93 60.28 44.89
N VAL A 40 31.51 59.86 46.02
CA VAL A 40 32.03 58.49 46.15
C VAL A 40 30.90 57.46 46.04
N CYS A 41 29.75 57.72 46.65
CA CYS A 41 28.61 56.83 46.55
C CYS A 41 28.05 56.71 45.12
N ALA A 42 28.28 57.69 44.23
CA ALA A 42 27.85 57.61 42.84
C ALA A 42 28.62 56.56 41.99
N TYR A 43 29.81 56.14 42.44
CA TYR A 43 30.64 55.11 41.79
C TYR A 43 30.45 53.71 42.38
N LEU A 44 29.66 53.57 43.44
CA LEU A 44 29.45 52.30 44.12
C LEU A 44 28.19 51.60 43.62
N GLU A 45 28.20 50.27 43.67
CA GLU A 45 27.00 49.48 43.44
C GLU A 45 25.93 49.82 44.50
N PRO A 46 24.64 49.88 44.14
CA PRO A 46 23.59 50.27 45.08
C PRO A 46 23.52 49.41 46.35
N VAL A 47 23.90 48.13 46.26
CA VAL A 47 23.97 47.22 47.42
C VAL A 47 25.01 47.67 48.44
N ASP A 48 26.14 48.19 47.98
CA ASP A 48 27.25 48.62 48.83
C ASP A 48 26.89 49.93 49.52
N VAL A 49 26.23 50.85 48.80
CA VAL A 49 25.68 52.07 49.40
C VAL A 49 24.61 51.76 50.45
N LEU A 50 23.76 50.75 50.22
CA LEU A 50 22.78 50.29 51.22
C LEU A 50 23.47 49.72 52.47
N ASN A 51 24.59 49.01 52.31
CA ASN A 51 25.35 48.43 53.41
C ASN A 51 26.13 49.50 54.19
N LEU A 52 26.70 50.50 53.51
CA LEU A 52 27.39 51.64 54.14
C LEU A 52 26.50 52.39 55.13
N GLY A 53 25.21 52.54 54.81
CA GLY A 53 24.23 53.16 55.70
C GLY A 53 23.98 52.40 57.01
N CYS A 54 24.39 51.14 57.12
CA CYS A 54 24.24 50.34 58.34
C CYS A 54 25.49 50.36 59.24
N VAL A 55 26.59 51.00 58.81
CA VAL A 55 27.89 50.91 59.49
C VAL A 55 27.97 51.81 60.74
N ASN A 56 27.42 53.03 60.71
CA ASN A 56 27.35 53.91 61.88
C ASN A 56 26.29 55.02 61.72
N ARG A 57 26.02 55.76 62.81
CA ARG A 57 24.96 56.78 62.88
C ARG A 57 25.10 57.92 61.86
N ARG A 58 26.32 58.38 61.56
CA ARG A 58 26.53 59.47 60.58
C ARG A 58 26.27 59.00 59.15
N LEU A 59 26.77 57.83 58.77
CA LEU A 59 26.52 57.28 57.43
C LEU A 59 25.04 56.90 57.26
N ALA A 60 24.38 56.44 58.33
CA ALA A 60 22.94 56.23 58.35
C ALA A 60 22.15 57.52 58.09
N SER A 61 22.59 58.67 58.64
CA SER A 61 21.93 59.96 58.39
C SER A 61 22.16 60.49 56.97
N LEU A 62 23.30 60.18 56.34
CA LEU A 62 23.62 60.60 54.97
C LEU A 62 22.96 59.71 53.89
N THR A 63 22.60 58.47 54.23
CA THR A 63 21.97 57.51 53.32
C THR A 63 20.47 57.34 53.56
N THR A 64 19.80 58.34 54.13
CA THR A 64 18.34 58.35 54.32
C THR A 64 17.60 58.22 52.97
N SER A 65 16.32 57.84 52.99
CA SER A 65 15.50 57.66 51.77
C SER A 65 15.43 58.92 50.88
N HIS A 66 15.58 60.10 51.48
CA HIS A 66 15.53 61.39 50.80
C HIS A 66 16.92 61.91 50.36
N SER A 67 17.98 61.13 50.59
CA SER A 67 19.33 61.50 50.18
C SER A 67 19.45 61.64 48.66
N ARG A 68 20.22 62.63 48.21
CA ARG A 68 20.48 62.92 46.79
C ARG A 68 21.17 61.75 46.09
N ILE A 69 21.99 60.98 46.81
CA ILE A 69 22.71 59.79 46.33
C ILE A 69 21.78 58.84 45.59
N TRP A 70 20.63 58.52 46.18
CA TRP A 70 19.69 57.55 45.59
C TRP A 70 19.10 58.04 44.28
N ARG A 71 18.89 59.35 44.12
CA ARG A 71 18.40 59.94 42.87
C ARG A 71 19.45 59.86 41.76
N ILE A 72 20.72 60.09 42.10
CA ILE A 72 21.85 59.98 41.16
C ILE A 72 22.01 58.54 40.71
N LEU A 73 22.07 57.59 41.65
CA LEU A 73 22.16 56.16 41.33
C LEU A 73 20.99 55.67 40.48
N TYR A 74 19.78 56.13 40.78
CA TYR A 74 18.57 55.74 40.03
C TYR A 74 18.62 56.20 38.58
N LYS A 75 19.08 57.44 38.35
CA LYS A 75 19.28 57.99 37.01
C LYS A 75 20.38 57.23 36.26
N ASN A 76 21.51 56.94 36.91
CA ASN A 76 22.63 56.21 36.29
C ASN A 76 22.24 54.77 35.93
N ALA A 77 21.37 54.14 36.71
CA ALA A 77 20.86 52.80 36.45
C ALA A 77 19.82 52.73 35.31
N GLY A 78 19.41 53.87 34.75
CA GLY A 78 18.42 53.92 33.66
C GLY A 78 17.03 53.40 34.05
N LEU A 79 16.69 53.42 35.34
CA LEU A 79 15.42 52.87 35.83
C LEU A 79 14.23 53.78 35.45
N PRO A 80 13.04 53.21 35.17
CA PRO A 80 11.81 53.95 34.93
C PRO A 80 11.54 55.05 35.98
N ALA A 81 11.28 56.28 35.53
CA ALA A 81 11.15 57.42 36.43
C ALA A 81 9.95 57.26 37.38
N ILE A 82 10.18 57.44 38.70
CA ILE A 82 9.09 57.37 39.69
C ILE A 82 8.17 58.59 39.51
N PRO A 83 6.86 58.41 39.29
CA PRO A 83 5.94 59.54 39.11
C PRO A 83 5.83 60.36 40.40
N THR A 84 5.65 61.67 40.27
CA THR A 84 5.59 62.61 41.41
C THR A 84 4.46 62.27 42.38
N THR A 85 3.34 61.76 41.88
CA THR A 85 2.19 61.31 42.67
C THR A 85 2.47 60.04 43.49
N ALA A 86 3.56 59.31 43.20
CA ALA A 86 4.00 58.13 43.92
C ALA A 86 5.26 58.35 44.77
N ALA A 87 5.78 59.58 44.84
CA ALA A 87 6.98 59.89 45.64
C ALA A 87 6.78 59.69 47.15
N ASN A 88 5.54 59.69 47.63
CA ASN A 88 5.15 59.32 49.00
C ASN A 88 4.95 57.80 49.19
N ILE A 89 4.82 57.05 48.10
CA ILE A 89 4.56 55.62 48.06
C ILE A 89 5.87 54.83 48.03
N VAL A 90 6.76 55.19 47.10
CA VAL A 90 8.00 54.49 46.82
C VAL A 90 9.16 55.49 46.74
N SER A 91 10.26 55.14 47.40
CA SER A 91 11.50 55.92 47.32
C SER A 91 12.55 55.21 46.46
N HIS A 92 13.44 55.98 45.82
CA HIS A 92 14.57 55.43 45.07
C HIS A 92 15.40 54.42 45.91
N LYS A 93 15.61 54.72 47.20
CA LYS A 93 16.28 53.80 48.14
C LYS A 93 15.54 52.46 48.29
N GLN A 94 14.21 52.48 48.31
CA GLN A 94 13.39 51.28 48.43
C GLN A 94 13.48 50.42 47.17
N VAL A 95 13.46 51.03 45.98
CA VAL A 95 13.66 50.30 44.71
C VAL A 95 15.02 49.61 44.71
N PHE A 96 16.10 50.32 45.06
CA PHE A 96 17.42 49.72 45.17
C PHE A 96 17.49 48.61 46.23
N SER A 97 16.83 48.80 47.37
CA SER A 97 16.74 47.77 48.40
C SER A 97 16.08 46.51 47.86
N LEU A 98 15.06 46.63 47.00
CA LEU A 98 14.32 45.52 46.40
C LEU A 98 15.13 44.75 45.36
N ILE A 99 15.84 45.43 44.45
CA ILE A 99 16.62 44.77 43.39
C ILE A 99 17.96 44.22 43.87
N SER A 100 18.56 44.84 44.90
CA SER A 100 19.95 44.57 45.28
C SER A 100 20.11 43.45 46.31
N ARG A 101 19.07 43.16 47.10
CA ARG A 101 19.13 42.17 48.20
C ARG A 101 18.40 40.87 47.83
N VAL A 102 18.73 39.78 48.52
CA VAL A 102 18.14 38.45 48.32
C VAL A 102 17.30 38.06 49.54
N GLY A 103 16.12 37.48 49.31
CA GLY A 103 15.27 36.90 50.34
C GLY A 103 13.81 37.31 50.21
N CYS A 104 12.90 36.39 50.57
CA CYS A 104 11.48 36.64 50.59
C CYS A 104 11.07 37.37 51.88
N SER A 105 10.20 38.36 51.77
CA SER A 105 9.68 39.11 52.93
C SER A 105 8.74 38.28 53.82
N ARG A 106 8.26 37.12 53.36
CA ARG A 106 7.23 36.31 54.02
C ARG A 106 7.68 34.92 54.44
N CYS A 107 8.82 34.44 53.93
CA CYS A 107 9.34 33.10 54.22
C CYS A 107 10.88 33.08 54.11
N PRO A 108 11.58 32.06 54.65
CA PRO A 108 13.04 31.99 54.60
C PRO A 108 13.62 31.69 53.21
N THR A 109 12.78 31.54 52.18
CA THR A 109 13.24 31.25 50.81
C THR A 109 14.04 32.40 50.22
N LYS A 110 15.21 32.07 49.63
CA LYS A 110 16.01 33.02 48.86
C LYS A 110 15.32 33.31 47.52
N THR A 111 15.05 34.57 47.24
CA THR A 111 14.49 35.03 45.96
C THR A 111 15.05 36.41 45.62
N LYS A 112 15.24 36.67 44.32
CA LYS A 112 15.49 38.00 43.76
C LYS A 112 14.23 38.61 43.12
N GLN A 113 13.14 37.84 43.04
CA GLN A 113 11.90 38.28 42.44
C GLN A 113 11.26 39.39 43.28
N VAL A 114 11.02 40.53 42.65
CA VAL A 114 10.33 41.67 43.23
C VAL A 114 8.88 41.66 42.75
N ASN A 115 7.92 41.73 43.67
CA ASN A 115 6.56 42.10 43.33
C ASN A 115 6.43 43.62 43.42
N TRP A 116 6.53 44.27 42.27
CA TRP A 116 6.51 45.72 42.12
C TRP A 116 5.21 46.37 42.59
N ARG A 117 4.07 45.66 42.50
CA ARG A 117 2.77 46.15 43.02
C ARG A 117 2.74 46.24 44.55
N LEU A 118 3.47 45.35 45.22
CA LEU A 118 3.54 45.28 46.69
C LEU A 118 4.80 45.93 47.27
N LEU A 119 5.74 46.33 46.40
CA LEU A 119 7.06 46.82 46.76
C LEU A 119 7.78 45.87 47.76
N GLN A 120 7.67 44.57 47.51
CA GLN A 120 8.22 43.51 48.36
C GLN A 120 8.85 42.42 47.50
N ARG A 121 9.92 41.79 48.01
CA ARG A 121 10.43 40.55 47.43
C ARG A 121 9.60 39.37 47.91
N VAL A 122 9.01 38.63 46.99
CA VAL A 122 8.19 37.45 47.30
C VAL A 122 8.60 36.31 46.37
N CYS A 123 8.72 35.11 46.92
CA CYS A 123 8.91 33.92 46.10
C CYS A 123 7.59 33.54 45.44
N VAL A 124 7.65 32.73 44.39
CA VAL A 124 6.47 32.28 43.62
C VAL A 124 5.32 31.81 44.53
N LYS A 125 5.62 31.04 45.59
CA LYS A 125 4.62 30.56 46.57
C LYS A 125 3.96 31.68 47.37
N CYS A 126 4.73 32.69 47.78
CA CYS A 126 4.21 33.81 48.58
C CYS A 126 3.52 34.89 47.73
N THR A 127 3.81 34.96 46.43
CA THR A 127 3.16 35.89 45.49
C THR A 127 1.65 35.67 45.40
N GLN A 128 1.20 34.41 45.44
CA GLN A 128 -0.22 34.03 45.32
C GLN A 128 -1.09 34.44 46.53
N LEU A 129 -0.48 34.77 47.66
CA LEU A 129 -1.17 35.08 48.93
C LEU A 129 -1.28 36.60 49.19
N SER A 130 -1.21 37.42 48.15
CA SER A 130 -1.05 38.86 48.33
C SER A 130 -2.29 39.64 47.91
N GLU A 131 -2.90 40.34 48.87
CA GLU A 131 -3.95 41.32 48.60
C GLU A 131 -3.35 42.58 47.94
N VAL A 132 -4.08 43.12 46.95
CA VAL A 132 -3.65 44.27 46.16
C VAL A 132 -4.04 45.55 46.91
N GLN A 133 -3.06 46.38 47.26
CA GLN A 133 -3.33 47.75 47.67
C GLN A 133 -3.79 48.57 46.45
N LEU A 134 -4.88 49.33 46.61
CA LEU A 134 -5.38 50.26 45.60
C LEU A 134 -4.52 51.54 45.64
N TRP A 135 -3.53 51.60 44.76
CA TRP A 135 -2.74 52.81 44.49
C TRP A 135 -3.33 53.58 43.29
N ASN A 136 -2.81 54.77 43.01
CA ASN A 136 -3.27 55.57 41.87
C ASN A 136 -2.83 54.97 40.51
N LYS A 137 -3.44 55.46 39.42
CA LYS A 137 -3.20 54.96 38.05
C LYS A 137 -1.72 55.09 37.63
N GLU A 138 -1.09 56.23 37.91
CA GLU A 138 0.31 56.50 37.55
C GLU A 138 1.30 55.53 38.21
N PHE A 139 1.05 55.09 39.45
CA PHE A 139 1.88 54.07 40.10
C PHE A 139 1.78 52.71 39.38
N PHE A 140 0.59 52.32 38.93
CA PHE A 140 0.43 51.07 38.18
C PHE A 140 1.14 51.10 36.83
N GLU A 141 1.10 52.24 36.13
CA GLU A 141 1.84 52.46 34.88
C GLU A 141 3.36 52.29 35.12
N TRP A 142 3.90 52.93 36.17
CA TRP A 142 5.30 52.77 36.56
C TRP A 142 5.67 51.31 36.94
N VAL A 143 4.78 50.58 37.60
CA VAL A 143 4.99 49.15 37.92
C VAL A 143 5.12 48.30 36.66
N GLU A 144 4.28 48.53 35.65
CA GLU A 144 4.38 47.79 34.39
C GLU A 144 5.66 48.19 33.62
N GLU A 145 6.08 49.46 33.65
CA GLU A 145 7.38 49.89 33.11
C GLU A 145 8.56 49.18 33.77
N MET A 146 8.54 49.02 35.10
CA MET A 146 9.57 48.29 35.85
C MET A 146 9.65 46.81 35.46
N LYS A 147 8.51 46.14 35.26
CA LYS A 147 8.48 44.75 34.78
C LYS A 147 9.03 44.62 33.37
N ASN A 148 8.66 45.55 32.48
CA ASN A 148 9.14 45.56 31.10
C ASN A 148 10.67 45.76 31.05
N PHE A 149 11.21 46.64 31.91
CA PHE A 149 12.65 46.84 32.04
C PHE A 149 13.38 45.56 32.51
N GLU A 150 12.85 44.84 33.49
CA GLU A 150 13.42 43.54 33.93
C GLU A 150 13.38 42.49 32.82
N ALA A 151 12.26 42.39 32.09
CA ALA A 151 12.11 41.46 30.98
C ALA A 151 13.09 41.77 29.83
N ALA A 152 13.29 43.05 29.50
CA ALA A 152 14.23 43.47 28.47
C ALA A 152 15.67 43.07 28.80
N ARG A 153 16.14 43.26 30.05
CA ARG A 153 17.49 42.84 30.46
C ARG A 153 17.69 41.33 30.45
N VAL A 154 16.65 40.54 30.77
CA VAL A 154 16.72 39.08 30.66
C VAL A 154 16.84 38.66 29.20
N LYS A 155 16.08 39.29 28.30
CA LYS A 155 16.15 39.02 26.86
C LYS A 155 17.53 39.38 26.28
N GLU A 156 18.07 40.54 26.63
CA GLU A 156 19.42 40.97 26.23
C GLU A 156 20.48 39.95 26.65
N ARG A 157 20.43 39.48 27.90
CA ARG A 157 21.35 38.44 28.39
C ARG A 157 21.21 37.10 27.66
N LEU A 158 20.00 36.70 27.28
CA LEU A 158 19.79 35.48 26.50
C LEU A 158 20.36 35.62 25.08
N ASN A 159 20.18 36.79 24.46
CA ASN A 159 20.78 37.09 23.16
C ASN A 159 22.31 37.05 23.23
N GLU A 160 22.93 37.63 24.27
CA GLU A 160 24.39 37.54 24.49
C GLU A 160 24.86 36.09 24.62
N ILE A 161 24.09 35.24 25.32
CA ILE A 161 24.41 33.81 25.47
C ILE A 161 24.38 33.09 24.11
N GLU A 162 23.35 33.34 23.30
CA GLU A 162 23.24 32.74 21.96
C GLU A 162 24.32 33.26 21.00
N GLU A 163 24.68 34.54 21.08
CA GLU A 163 25.79 35.10 20.30
C GLU A 163 27.12 34.42 20.66
N ILE A 164 27.37 34.15 21.95
CA ILE A 164 28.56 33.41 22.40
C ILE A 164 28.55 31.97 21.88
N LYS A 165 27.39 31.28 21.87
CA LYS A 165 27.27 29.93 21.30
C LYS A 165 27.51 29.93 19.78
N GLY A 166 26.94 30.89 19.06
CA GLY A 166 27.16 31.06 17.62
C GLY A 166 28.63 31.30 17.30
N GLN A 167 29.29 32.23 18.02
CA GLN A 167 30.72 32.48 17.86
C GLN A 167 31.56 31.23 18.15
N ARG A 168 31.17 30.46 19.18
CA ARG A 168 31.82 29.20 19.53
C ARG A 168 31.70 28.17 18.41
N HIS A 169 30.52 27.98 17.83
CA HIS A 169 30.32 27.10 16.68
C HIS A 169 31.28 27.44 15.53
N TRP A 170 31.30 28.71 15.11
CA TRP A 170 32.19 29.20 14.05
C TRP A 170 33.68 29.05 14.39
N ASP A 171 34.06 29.26 15.65
CA ASP A 171 35.46 29.09 16.08
C ASP A 171 35.91 27.62 16.04
N ILE A 172 35.03 26.65 16.34
CA ILE A 172 35.34 25.22 16.20
C ILE A 172 35.54 24.87 14.72
N LEU A 173 34.58 25.22 13.87
CA LEU A 173 34.63 25.00 12.42
C LEU A 173 35.92 25.58 11.83
N ARG A 174 36.22 26.85 12.14
CA ARG A 174 37.43 27.52 11.63
C ARG A 174 38.71 26.81 12.08
N ARG A 175 38.80 26.38 13.34
CA ARG A 175 40.02 25.73 13.86
C ARG A 175 40.23 24.33 13.30
N PHE A 176 39.16 23.58 13.02
CA PHE A 176 39.22 22.29 12.35
C PHE A 176 39.48 22.42 10.83
N GLY A 177 38.84 23.39 10.17
CA GLY A 177 39.09 23.71 8.76
C GLY A 177 40.48 24.30 8.48
N ALA A 178 41.15 24.84 9.49
CA ALA A 178 42.54 25.29 9.41
C ALA A 178 43.58 24.19 9.69
N MET A 179 43.15 22.95 9.98
CA MET A 179 44.07 21.82 10.14
C MET A 179 44.65 21.37 8.78
N ASN A 180 45.65 20.49 8.82
CA ASN A 180 46.21 19.85 7.63
C ASN A 180 46.22 18.32 7.83
N PRO A 181 45.35 17.56 7.14
CA PRO A 181 44.33 18.04 6.21
C PRO A 181 43.20 18.81 6.93
N PRO A 182 42.50 19.71 6.21
CA PRO A 182 41.35 20.43 6.76
C PRO A 182 40.19 19.46 7.02
N ILE A 183 39.48 19.64 8.13
CA ILE A 183 38.24 18.91 8.42
C ILE A 183 37.07 19.82 8.05
N SER A 184 36.20 19.36 7.14
CA SER A 184 35.04 20.11 6.66
C SER A 184 33.93 20.19 7.72
N GLU A 185 32.99 21.10 7.50
CA GLU A 185 31.75 21.20 8.29
C GLU A 185 30.92 19.92 8.17
N ASP A 186 30.79 19.36 6.96
CA ASP A 186 30.04 18.12 6.70
C ASP A 186 30.52 16.95 7.59
N ILE A 187 31.83 16.74 7.69
CA ILE A 187 32.41 15.69 8.55
C ILE A 187 32.08 15.91 10.03
N LEU A 188 32.05 17.17 10.46
CA LEU A 188 31.77 17.53 11.86
C LEU A 188 30.28 17.39 12.17
N ASP A 189 29.39 17.73 11.24
CA ASP A 189 27.94 17.60 11.40
C ASP A 189 27.50 16.15 11.55
N GLU A 190 28.21 15.20 10.93
CA GLU A 190 27.97 13.76 11.12
C GLU A 190 28.53 13.21 12.45
N CYS A 191 29.34 13.99 13.19
CA CYS A 191 29.85 13.57 14.48
C CYS A 191 28.80 13.80 15.58
N GLU A 192 28.29 12.72 16.20
CA GLU A 192 27.31 12.78 17.30
C GLU A 192 27.67 13.74 18.46
N GLY A 193 28.96 13.96 18.69
CA GLY A 193 29.47 14.83 19.74
C GLY A 193 29.54 16.32 19.38
N PHE A 194 29.35 16.70 18.11
CA PHE A 194 29.63 18.04 17.62
C PHE A 194 28.67 19.09 18.18
N GLU A 195 27.36 18.87 18.09
CA GLU A 195 26.35 19.76 18.66
C GLU A 195 26.60 20.00 20.16
N ARG A 196 26.91 18.93 20.91
CA ARG A 196 27.16 19.00 22.36
C ARG A 196 28.38 19.84 22.73
N VAL A 197 29.41 19.90 21.89
CA VAL A 197 30.59 20.74 22.17
C VAL A 197 30.35 22.21 21.84
N CYS A 198 29.33 22.53 21.04
CA CYS A 198 28.92 23.87 20.66
C CYS A 198 27.97 24.52 21.69
N GLU A 199 27.23 23.73 22.47
CA GLU A 199 26.27 24.22 23.47
C GLU A 199 26.81 25.09 24.63
N PRO A 200 27.98 24.84 25.22
CA PRO A 200 28.43 25.62 26.38
C PRO A 200 28.67 27.11 26.04
N PRO A 201 28.07 28.08 26.77
CA PRO A 201 28.18 29.51 26.46
C PRO A 201 29.48 30.11 27.03
N VAL A 202 30.62 29.56 26.60
CA VAL A 202 31.95 29.99 26.98
C VAL A 202 32.86 30.10 25.76
N PRO A 203 33.68 31.16 25.65
CA PRO A 203 34.67 31.29 24.57
C PRO A 203 35.67 30.13 24.52
N ILE A 204 36.19 29.84 23.34
CA ILE A 204 37.13 28.74 23.13
C ILE A 204 38.55 29.17 23.47
N THR A 205 39.09 28.57 24.54
CA THR A 205 40.52 28.59 24.84
C THR A 205 41.21 27.37 24.22
N ASP A 206 42.53 27.41 24.07
CA ASP A 206 43.30 26.29 23.50
C ASP A 206 43.15 25.00 24.30
N ARG A 207 43.02 25.12 25.63
CA ARG A 207 42.73 23.97 26.51
C ARG A 207 41.35 23.36 26.24
N ILE A 208 40.34 24.20 26.03
CA ILE A 208 38.98 23.73 25.71
C ILE A 208 39.00 23.07 24.33
N PHE A 209 39.66 23.67 23.35
CA PHE A 209 39.78 23.11 22.02
C PHE A 209 40.52 21.76 22.01
N ALA A 210 41.57 21.60 22.81
CA ALA A 210 42.27 20.31 22.96
C ALA A 210 41.35 19.19 23.49
N ASN A 211 40.44 19.51 24.42
CA ASN A 211 39.46 18.55 24.92
C ASN A 211 38.42 18.18 23.85
N ILE A 212 37.95 19.17 23.08
CA ILE A 212 37.03 18.96 21.96
C ILE A 212 37.68 18.04 20.92
N LYS A 213 38.93 18.34 20.54
CA LYS A 213 39.74 17.52 19.62
C LYS A 213 39.82 16.06 20.09
N ARG A 214 40.08 15.82 21.38
CA ARG A 214 40.15 14.46 21.94
C ARG A 214 38.80 13.74 21.90
N LEU A 215 37.70 14.45 22.11
CA LEU A 215 36.35 13.88 22.06
C LEU A 215 35.92 13.52 20.64
N LEU A 216 36.14 14.43 19.69
CA LEU A 216 35.69 14.27 18.31
C LEU A 216 36.62 13.40 17.46
N ALA A 217 37.91 13.29 17.81
CA ALA A 217 38.91 12.49 17.08
C ALA A 217 38.42 11.10 16.61
N PRO A 218 37.88 10.22 17.47
CA PRO A 218 37.40 8.90 17.01
C PRO A 218 36.18 8.98 16.08
N GLN A 219 35.29 9.97 16.27
CA GLN A 219 34.11 10.18 15.43
C GLN A 219 34.51 10.70 14.05
N ILE A 220 35.39 11.72 14.02
CA ILE A 220 35.99 12.27 12.80
C ILE A 220 36.70 11.16 12.02
N ARG A 221 37.46 10.27 12.68
CA ARG A 221 38.08 9.11 12.00
C ARG A 221 37.02 8.24 11.34
N SER A 222 35.96 7.89 12.07
CA SER A 222 34.91 7.00 11.59
C SER A 222 34.23 7.56 10.34
N VAL A 223 33.81 8.83 10.39
CA VAL A 223 33.16 9.52 9.27
C VAL A 223 34.11 9.60 8.07
N ARG A 224 35.35 10.07 8.27
CA ARG A 224 36.35 10.15 7.20
C ARG A 224 36.63 8.81 6.54
N VAL A 225 36.77 7.75 7.33
CA VAL A 225 36.98 6.39 6.79
C VAL A 225 35.79 5.97 5.95
N GLN A 226 34.56 6.20 6.45
CA GLN A 226 33.32 5.87 5.76
C GLN A 226 33.18 6.58 4.41
N GLU A 227 33.40 7.89 4.38
CA GLU A 227 33.37 8.69 3.14
C GLU A 227 34.46 8.21 2.16
N THR A 228 35.68 7.99 2.66
CA THR A 228 36.83 7.65 1.83
C THR A 228 36.66 6.30 1.13
N TRP A 229 36.26 5.25 1.85
CA TRP A 229 36.08 3.95 1.18
C TRP A 229 34.91 3.96 0.20
N THR A 230 33.86 4.74 0.50
CA THR A 230 32.72 4.93 -0.41
C THR A 230 33.18 5.64 -1.69
N GLU A 231 33.97 6.70 -1.56
CA GLU A 231 34.56 7.40 -2.69
C GLU A 231 35.47 6.47 -3.51
N TRP A 232 36.34 5.71 -2.86
CA TRP A 232 37.22 4.74 -3.52
C TRP A 232 36.43 3.66 -4.27
N TYR A 233 35.33 3.17 -3.69
CA TYR A 233 34.45 2.23 -4.38
C TYR A 233 33.80 2.86 -5.62
N ILE A 234 33.27 4.08 -5.51
CA ILE A 234 32.67 4.79 -6.65
C ILE A 234 33.71 5.01 -7.75
N GLN A 235 34.93 5.40 -7.40
CA GLN A 235 36.04 5.55 -8.35
C GLN A 235 36.39 4.22 -9.02
N LEU A 236 36.58 3.15 -8.23
CA LEU A 236 36.86 1.80 -8.75
C LEU A 236 35.76 1.34 -9.70
N HIS A 237 34.51 1.47 -9.28
CA HIS A 237 33.34 1.09 -10.06
C HIS A 237 33.27 1.85 -11.38
N THR A 238 33.45 3.17 -11.35
CA THR A 238 33.40 4.02 -12.54
C THR A 238 34.48 3.60 -13.56
N ILE A 239 35.70 3.36 -13.10
CA ILE A 239 36.81 2.93 -13.96
C ILE A 239 36.61 1.48 -14.42
N ALA A 240 36.13 0.61 -13.54
CA ALA A 240 35.82 -0.76 -13.87
C ALA A 240 34.70 -0.85 -14.91
N MET A 241 33.70 0.03 -14.92
CA MET A 241 32.56 -0.02 -15.85
C MET A 241 32.74 0.85 -17.10
N GLU A 242 33.94 1.41 -17.34
CA GLU A 242 34.22 2.19 -18.54
C GLU A 242 33.92 1.41 -19.83
N GLY A 243 33.05 1.98 -20.68
CA GLY A 243 32.59 1.39 -21.93
C GLY A 243 31.31 0.56 -21.84
N ILE A 244 30.76 0.35 -20.65
CA ILE A 244 29.48 -0.32 -20.42
C ILE A 244 28.33 0.71 -20.46
N PRO A 245 27.18 0.42 -21.11
CA PRO A 245 26.03 1.32 -21.11
C PRO A 245 25.54 1.66 -19.70
N LYS A 246 25.11 2.90 -19.47
CA LYS A 246 24.64 3.37 -18.14
C LYS A 246 23.42 2.62 -17.62
N SER A 247 22.57 2.08 -18.50
CA SER A 247 21.43 1.27 -18.11
C SER A 247 21.84 0.01 -17.34
N TRP A 248 23.00 -0.57 -17.67
CA TRP A 248 23.58 -1.74 -16.99
C TRP A 248 24.38 -1.38 -15.73
N ASN A 249 24.35 -0.12 -15.33
CA ASN A 249 25.18 0.47 -14.28
C ASN A 249 24.36 0.78 -13.00
N GLY A 250 23.18 0.17 -12.85
CA GLY A 250 22.17 0.48 -11.82
C GLY A 250 22.66 0.47 -10.36
N TYR A 251 23.77 -0.23 -10.09
CA TYR A 251 24.45 -0.25 -8.79
C TYR A 251 25.08 1.08 -8.36
N MET A 252 25.20 2.06 -9.26
CA MET A 252 25.67 3.42 -8.91
C MET A 252 24.64 4.22 -8.11
N SER A 253 23.39 3.75 -8.03
CA SER A 253 22.32 4.47 -7.34
C SER A 253 22.12 3.92 -5.92
N MET A 254 22.47 4.77 -4.96
CA MET A 254 21.94 4.83 -3.60
C MET A 254 22.65 3.95 -2.55
N ASP A 255 23.37 4.67 -1.70
CA ASP A 255 23.81 4.25 -0.38
C ASP A 255 24.61 2.94 -0.29
N VAL A 256 25.84 2.94 -0.80
CA VAL A 256 26.87 1.95 -0.39
C VAL A 256 26.93 1.72 1.14
N PRO A 257 26.66 2.74 1.99
CA PRO A 257 26.50 2.54 3.45
C PRO A 257 25.26 1.74 3.89
N SER A 258 24.17 1.68 3.11
CA SER A 258 22.91 0.98 3.45
C SER A 258 22.78 -0.43 2.86
N ILE A 259 23.75 -0.87 2.03
CA ILE A 259 23.75 -2.15 1.30
C ILE A 259 23.66 -3.40 2.19
N ASP A 260 23.90 -3.30 3.51
CA ASP A 260 23.59 -4.41 4.43
C ASP A 260 22.08 -4.75 4.50
N TYR A 261 21.20 -3.92 3.91
CA TYR A 261 19.74 -4.07 3.94
C TYR A 261 19.03 -4.04 2.58
N SER A 262 19.72 -3.88 1.44
CA SER A 262 19.02 -3.80 0.14
C SER A 262 18.70 -5.18 -0.43
N GLU A 263 17.40 -5.44 -0.63
CA GLU A 263 16.90 -6.67 -1.28
C GLU A 263 17.27 -6.75 -2.77
N ASN A 264 17.79 -5.65 -3.35
CA ASN A 264 17.97 -5.45 -4.80
C ASN A 264 19.38 -5.76 -5.32
N VAL A 265 20.36 -6.08 -4.46
CA VAL A 265 21.73 -6.39 -4.91
C VAL A 265 21.96 -7.89 -4.93
N ALA A 266 22.18 -8.45 -6.12
CA ALA A 266 22.46 -9.86 -6.34
C ALA A 266 23.65 -10.36 -5.48
N GLY A 267 23.56 -11.59 -5.00
CA GLY A 267 24.50 -12.13 -4.00
C GLY A 267 25.99 -12.10 -4.42
N LYS A 268 26.33 -12.12 -5.71
CA LYS A 268 27.72 -12.03 -6.19
C LYS A 268 28.28 -10.61 -6.09
N ASP A 269 27.48 -9.59 -6.42
CA ASP A 269 27.89 -8.19 -6.36
C ASP A 269 27.98 -7.71 -4.92
N LEU A 270 27.03 -8.13 -4.08
CA LEU A 270 27.07 -7.87 -2.64
C LEU A 270 28.34 -8.45 -1.99
N ASN A 271 28.75 -9.66 -2.40
CA ASN A 271 29.98 -10.27 -1.91
C ASN A 271 31.22 -9.49 -2.36
N PHE A 272 31.23 -8.98 -3.60
CA PHE A 272 32.33 -8.14 -4.09
C PHE A 272 32.40 -6.80 -3.36
N ILE A 273 31.27 -6.14 -3.11
CA ILE A 273 31.21 -4.89 -2.32
C ILE A 273 31.73 -5.12 -0.91
N ARG A 274 31.32 -6.22 -0.25
CA ARG A 274 31.81 -6.61 1.07
C ARG A 274 33.31 -6.87 1.08
N TRP A 275 33.84 -7.51 0.03
CA TRP A 275 35.28 -7.70 -0.15
C TRP A 275 36.02 -6.36 -0.31
N CYS A 276 35.55 -5.47 -1.19
CA CYS A 276 36.11 -4.12 -1.36
C CYS A 276 36.13 -3.36 -0.02
N ARG A 277 35.02 -3.38 0.72
CA ARG A 277 34.94 -2.75 2.05
C ARG A 277 36.00 -3.32 3.00
N HIS A 278 36.15 -4.65 3.06
CA HIS A 278 37.16 -5.28 3.89
C HIS A 278 38.59 -4.83 3.53
N GLU A 279 38.94 -4.87 2.24
CA GLU A 279 40.27 -4.50 1.77
C GLU A 279 40.58 -3.01 1.94
N PHE A 280 39.63 -2.13 1.64
CA PHE A 280 39.81 -0.68 1.77
C PHE A 280 39.93 -0.28 3.24
N LEU A 281 39.13 -0.87 4.13
CA LEU A 281 39.24 -0.62 5.57
C LEU A 281 40.59 -1.11 6.13
N ALA A 282 41.11 -2.23 5.64
CA ALA A 282 42.45 -2.69 6.02
C ALA A 282 43.55 -1.71 5.59
N ASP A 283 43.44 -1.12 4.40
CA ASP A 283 44.37 -0.08 3.91
C ASP A 283 44.27 1.23 4.73
N LEU A 284 43.11 1.51 5.36
CA LEU A 284 42.87 2.71 6.16
C LEU A 284 43.12 2.53 7.68
N ASP A 285 43.22 1.30 8.18
CA ASP A 285 43.21 1.04 9.62
C ASP A 285 44.39 1.68 10.38
N THR A 286 45.55 1.79 9.75
CA THR A 286 46.74 2.38 10.39
C THR A 286 46.70 3.90 10.49
N TYR A 287 45.77 4.58 9.80
CA TYR A 287 45.71 6.04 9.73
C TYR A 287 44.93 6.64 10.91
N GLN A 288 45.49 7.69 11.50
CA GLN A 288 44.83 8.49 12.53
C GLN A 288 43.84 9.47 11.92
N TRP A 289 42.92 9.96 12.74
CA TRP A 289 41.90 10.95 12.35
C TRP A 289 42.50 12.26 11.80
N SER A 290 43.76 12.56 12.09
CA SER A 290 44.48 13.76 11.64
C SER A 290 45.45 13.50 10.49
N ASP A 291 45.58 12.26 10.03
CA ASP A 291 46.50 11.94 8.94
C ASP A 291 45.86 12.25 7.58
N ALA A 292 46.70 12.56 6.60
CA ALA A 292 46.29 12.53 5.21
C ALA A 292 46.18 11.06 4.77
N PHE A 293 45.00 10.67 4.28
CA PHE A 293 44.78 9.33 3.76
C PHE A 293 45.54 9.14 2.43
N PRO A 294 45.90 7.91 2.08
CA PRO A 294 46.66 7.65 0.87
C PRO A 294 45.80 7.93 -0.37
N ALA A 295 46.45 8.20 -1.50
CA ALA A 295 45.75 8.22 -2.77
C ALA A 295 45.24 6.81 -3.09
N PHE A 296 44.04 6.72 -3.69
CA PHE A 296 43.45 5.43 -4.03
C PHE A 296 44.26 4.74 -5.14
N ASN A 297 44.79 3.55 -4.84
CA ASN A 297 45.46 2.71 -5.83
C ASN A 297 44.46 1.78 -6.52
N VAL A 298 43.80 2.30 -7.55
CA VAL A 298 42.79 1.57 -8.34
C VAL A 298 43.35 0.26 -8.92
N ASP A 299 44.60 0.27 -9.39
CA ASP A 299 45.22 -0.85 -10.10
C ASP A 299 45.26 -2.14 -9.27
N LYS A 300 45.33 -2.04 -7.94
CA LYS A 300 45.31 -3.18 -7.00
C LYS A 300 44.01 -4.00 -7.11
N TYR A 301 42.90 -3.35 -7.47
CA TYR A 301 41.54 -3.92 -7.40
C TYR A 301 40.86 -4.03 -8.77
N LEU A 302 41.39 -3.36 -9.78
CA LEU A 302 40.73 -3.15 -11.06
C LEU A 302 40.45 -4.45 -11.84
N GLU A 303 41.37 -5.40 -11.82
CA GLU A 303 41.21 -6.67 -12.56
C GLU A 303 40.02 -7.47 -12.02
N GLU A 304 39.94 -7.62 -10.70
CA GLU A 304 38.83 -8.32 -10.03
C GLU A 304 37.51 -7.55 -10.20
N ALA A 305 37.54 -6.22 -10.09
CA ALA A 305 36.38 -5.38 -10.32
C ALA A 305 35.81 -5.55 -11.73
N ARG A 306 36.67 -5.56 -12.75
CA ARG A 306 36.25 -5.82 -14.14
C ARG A 306 35.66 -7.22 -14.29
N ARG A 307 36.32 -8.22 -13.70
CA ARG A 307 35.88 -9.62 -13.77
C ARG A 307 34.48 -9.83 -13.17
N VAL A 308 34.16 -9.17 -12.06
CA VAL A 308 32.85 -9.33 -11.39
C VAL A 308 31.79 -8.41 -11.99
N LEU A 309 32.05 -7.10 -12.04
CA LEU A 309 31.04 -6.09 -12.38
C LEU A 309 30.64 -6.12 -13.85
N ARG A 310 31.56 -6.47 -14.76
CA ARG A 310 31.26 -6.53 -16.21
C ARG A 310 30.63 -7.85 -16.63
N ALA A 311 30.80 -8.92 -15.85
CA ALA A 311 30.41 -10.27 -16.25
C ALA A 311 28.94 -10.39 -16.69
N PRO A 312 27.95 -9.77 -16.03
CA PRO A 312 26.55 -9.85 -16.48
C PRO A 312 26.35 -9.28 -17.88
N TYR A 313 26.89 -8.08 -18.14
CA TYR A 313 26.80 -7.43 -19.45
C TYR A 313 27.58 -8.20 -20.52
N GLU A 314 28.79 -8.65 -20.21
CA GLU A 314 29.61 -9.40 -21.17
C GLU A 314 28.96 -10.73 -21.58
N LYS A 315 28.33 -11.43 -20.63
CA LYS A 315 27.54 -12.64 -20.91
C LYS A 315 26.29 -12.35 -21.73
N TYR A 316 25.59 -11.25 -21.44
CA TYR A 316 24.48 -10.80 -22.28
C TYR A 316 24.94 -10.55 -23.71
N VAL A 317 26.03 -9.80 -23.91
CA VAL A 317 26.58 -9.53 -25.26
C VAL A 317 27.00 -10.82 -25.98
N GLU A 318 27.53 -11.81 -25.25
CA GLU A 318 27.83 -13.12 -25.81
C GLU A 318 26.56 -13.88 -26.22
N ALA A 319 25.54 -13.91 -25.36
CA ALA A 319 24.26 -14.56 -25.62
C ALA A 319 23.50 -13.89 -26.78
N GLU A 320 23.47 -12.56 -26.82
CA GLU A 320 22.92 -11.77 -27.92
C GLU A 320 23.63 -12.11 -29.24
N ARG A 321 24.97 -12.15 -29.22
CA ARG A 321 25.75 -12.51 -30.40
C ARG A 321 25.46 -13.93 -30.87
N ASP A 322 25.34 -14.89 -29.96
CA ASP A 322 24.96 -16.27 -30.30
C ASP A 322 23.58 -16.32 -30.97
N ILE A 323 22.58 -15.67 -30.38
CA ILE A 323 21.22 -15.58 -30.93
C ILE A 323 21.26 -14.97 -32.33
N LEU A 324 21.94 -13.83 -32.51
CA LEU A 324 22.01 -13.15 -33.81
C LEU A 324 22.81 -13.92 -34.85
N ASN A 325 23.79 -14.72 -34.45
CA ASN A 325 24.50 -15.62 -35.36
C ASN A 325 23.58 -16.75 -35.86
N ARG A 326 22.70 -17.27 -34.99
CA ARG A 326 21.73 -18.32 -35.34
C ARG A 326 20.53 -17.76 -36.09
N MET A 327 20.06 -16.57 -35.72
CA MET A 327 18.79 -15.96 -36.12
C MET A 327 18.96 -14.44 -36.37
N PRO A 328 19.57 -14.04 -37.49
CA PRO A 328 19.90 -12.62 -37.75
C PRO A 328 18.69 -11.69 -37.85
N HIS A 329 17.52 -12.23 -38.20
CA HIS A 329 16.26 -11.46 -38.37
C HIS A 329 15.73 -10.90 -37.04
N LEU A 330 16.17 -11.42 -35.90
CA LEU A 330 15.76 -10.95 -34.57
C LEU A 330 16.44 -9.63 -34.15
N LYS A 331 17.36 -9.10 -34.96
CA LYS A 331 18.13 -7.89 -34.62
C LYS A 331 17.25 -6.70 -34.21
N THR A 332 16.24 -6.38 -35.00
CA THR A 332 15.37 -5.23 -34.69
C THR A 332 14.66 -5.42 -33.35
N ILE A 333 14.17 -6.63 -33.07
CA ILE A 333 13.47 -6.95 -31.81
C ILE A 333 14.42 -6.82 -30.61
N LEU A 334 15.66 -7.31 -30.75
CA LEU A 334 16.66 -7.19 -29.69
C LEU A 334 17.15 -5.75 -29.48
N ASP A 335 17.13 -4.93 -30.53
CA ASP A 335 17.41 -3.50 -30.42
C ASP A 335 16.25 -2.78 -29.71
N ASP A 336 15.00 -3.15 -29.98
CA ASP A 336 13.81 -2.60 -29.30
C ASP A 336 13.82 -2.89 -27.78
N PHE A 337 14.27 -4.07 -27.34
CA PHE A 337 14.44 -4.38 -25.91
C PHE A 337 15.38 -3.42 -25.17
N LYS A 338 16.36 -2.83 -25.88
CA LYS A 338 17.31 -1.89 -25.28
C LYS A 338 16.71 -0.51 -25.09
N ASP A 339 15.67 -0.19 -25.87
CA ASP A 339 15.00 1.10 -25.88
C ASP A 339 13.75 1.13 -24.97
N ASN A 340 13.26 -0.05 -24.53
CA ASN A 340 12.15 -0.19 -23.58
C ASN A 340 12.65 -0.50 -22.15
N ASP A 341 12.38 0.39 -21.20
CA ASP A 341 12.85 0.27 -19.81
C ASP A 341 12.35 -1.02 -19.12
N CYS A 342 11.11 -1.45 -19.37
CA CYS A 342 10.57 -2.66 -18.74
C CYS A 342 11.27 -3.93 -19.24
N ASP A 343 11.47 -4.05 -20.55
CA ASP A 343 12.11 -5.23 -21.16
C ASP A 343 13.59 -5.31 -20.76
N LEU A 344 14.22 -4.14 -20.59
CA LEU A 344 15.60 -4.03 -20.13
C LEU A 344 15.75 -4.50 -18.68
N GLU A 345 14.80 -4.19 -17.79
CA GLU A 345 14.81 -4.69 -16.40
C GLU A 345 14.73 -6.21 -16.34
N ASP A 346 13.79 -6.83 -17.07
CA ASP A 346 13.64 -8.30 -17.13
C ASP A 346 14.89 -8.97 -17.72
N LEU A 347 15.46 -8.36 -18.77
CA LEU A 347 16.69 -8.83 -19.39
C LEU A 347 17.86 -8.76 -18.40
N GLN A 348 17.99 -7.67 -17.65
CA GLN A 348 19.04 -7.52 -16.66
C GLN A 348 18.89 -8.51 -15.49
N ASP A 349 17.67 -8.74 -15.01
CA ASP A 349 17.36 -9.71 -13.95
C ASP A 349 17.85 -11.12 -14.32
N ILE A 350 17.67 -11.53 -15.59
CA ILE A 350 18.17 -12.82 -16.09
C ILE A 350 19.68 -12.93 -15.88
N PHE A 351 20.45 -11.91 -16.24
CA PHE A 351 21.92 -11.99 -16.18
C PHE A 351 22.50 -11.70 -14.78
N TRP A 352 21.74 -11.04 -13.90
CA TRP A 352 22.13 -10.76 -12.51
C TRP A 352 21.73 -11.86 -11.53
N ASN A 353 20.49 -12.34 -11.59
CA ASN A 353 19.87 -13.12 -10.52
C ASN A 353 19.66 -14.60 -10.86
N VAL A 354 19.57 -14.97 -12.14
CA VAL A 354 19.40 -16.37 -12.55
C VAL A 354 20.74 -17.11 -12.52
N ASP A 355 20.72 -18.40 -12.15
CA ASP A 355 21.88 -19.31 -12.23
C ASP A 355 22.48 -19.27 -13.64
N GLU A 356 23.80 -19.07 -13.73
CA GLU A 356 24.57 -18.97 -14.98
C GLU A 356 24.25 -20.08 -15.98
N LYS A 357 23.96 -21.29 -15.50
CA LYS A 357 23.62 -22.43 -16.36
C LYS A 357 22.28 -22.30 -17.07
N CYS A 358 21.39 -21.45 -16.56
CA CYS A 358 20.03 -21.25 -17.07
C CYS A 358 19.86 -19.91 -17.79
N GLN A 359 20.82 -19.00 -17.71
CA GLN A 359 20.71 -17.64 -18.27
C GLN A 359 20.41 -17.65 -19.77
N ALA A 360 21.13 -18.46 -20.55
CA ALA A 360 20.92 -18.55 -22.00
C ALA A 360 19.51 -19.07 -22.36
N GLU A 361 19.03 -20.09 -21.63
CA GLU A 361 17.68 -20.64 -21.84
C GLU A 361 16.61 -19.61 -21.48
N LYS A 362 16.78 -18.90 -20.36
CA LYS A 362 15.85 -17.85 -19.92
C LYS A 362 15.82 -16.66 -20.86
N PHE A 363 16.97 -16.25 -21.37
CA PHE A 363 17.06 -15.20 -22.37
C PHE A 363 16.34 -15.60 -23.67
N GLU A 364 16.53 -16.83 -24.15
CA GLU A 364 15.82 -17.31 -25.34
C GLU A 364 14.30 -17.46 -25.10
N GLN A 365 13.87 -17.84 -23.89
CA GLN A 365 12.45 -17.83 -23.48
C GLN A 365 11.83 -16.42 -23.47
N LEU A 366 12.57 -15.41 -22.99
CA LEU A 366 12.14 -14.01 -23.03
C LEU A 366 11.93 -13.56 -24.49
N ILE A 367 12.92 -13.80 -25.35
CA ILE A 367 12.83 -13.50 -26.79
C ILE A 367 11.61 -14.18 -27.42
N GLN A 368 11.40 -15.47 -27.12
CA GLN A 368 10.24 -16.21 -27.64
C GLN A 368 8.91 -15.56 -27.22
N SER A 369 8.79 -15.16 -25.95
CA SER A 369 7.59 -14.51 -25.41
C SER A 369 7.30 -13.18 -26.10
N GLU A 370 8.32 -12.34 -26.22
CA GLU A 370 8.18 -11.00 -26.79
C GLU A 370 7.91 -11.02 -28.30
N VAL A 371 8.60 -11.90 -29.04
CA VAL A 371 8.32 -12.10 -30.47
C VAL A 371 6.87 -12.53 -30.67
N LEU A 372 6.38 -13.46 -29.85
CA LEU A 372 5.00 -13.91 -29.90
C LEU A 372 4.02 -12.78 -29.57
N PHE A 373 4.28 -12.03 -28.49
CA PHE A 373 3.43 -10.94 -28.04
C PHE A 373 3.35 -9.82 -29.09
N SER A 374 4.49 -9.34 -29.58
CA SER A 374 4.60 -8.29 -30.61
C SER A 374 3.85 -8.67 -31.89
N ARG A 375 4.04 -9.91 -32.37
CA ARG A 375 3.35 -10.42 -33.56
C ARG A 375 1.83 -10.50 -33.36
N LEU A 376 1.37 -10.91 -32.18
CA LEU A 376 -0.07 -10.92 -31.86
C LEU A 376 -0.63 -9.50 -31.75
N GLU A 377 0.11 -8.57 -31.13
CA GLU A 377 -0.30 -7.16 -30.98
C GLU A 377 -0.46 -6.45 -32.33
N GLU A 378 0.33 -6.82 -33.34
CA GLU A 378 0.16 -6.29 -34.69
C GLU A 378 -1.19 -6.67 -35.34
N LEU A 379 -1.81 -7.76 -34.88
CA LEU A 379 -3.07 -8.28 -35.41
C LEU A 379 -4.26 -7.93 -34.51
N PHE A 380 -4.03 -7.85 -33.21
CA PHE A 380 -5.04 -7.92 -32.18
C PHE A 380 -4.76 -6.91 -31.07
N HIS A 381 -5.81 -6.29 -30.54
CA HIS A 381 -5.67 -5.46 -29.34
C HIS A 381 -5.25 -6.34 -28.13
N PRO A 382 -4.35 -5.92 -27.23
CA PRO A 382 -3.85 -6.77 -26.13
C PRO A 382 -4.95 -7.42 -25.27
N ASN A 383 -6.05 -6.72 -25.02
CA ASN A 383 -7.21 -7.23 -24.27
C ASN A 383 -7.97 -8.41 -24.92
N ILE A 384 -7.67 -8.79 -26.16
CA ILE A 384 -8.36 -9.88 -26.85
C ILE A 384 -7.53 -11.16 -26.95
N PHE A 385 -6.33 -11.22 -26.36
CA PHE A 385 -5.55 -12.44 -26.29
C PHE A 385 -4.78 -12.59 -24.97
N GLN A 386 -4.38 -13.82 -24.69
CA GLN A 386 -3.55 -14.24 -23.57
C GLN A 386 -2.48 -15.20 -24.09
N THR A 387 -1.26 -15.14 -23.57
CA THR A 387 -0.14 -15.99 -24.02
C THR A 387 0.27 -17.07 -22.99
N LEU A 388 -0.19 -16.95 -21.75
CA LEU A 388 0.17 -17.84 -20.62
C LEU A 388 -1.06 -18.35 -19.89
N PRO A 389 -1.21 -19.65 -19.58
CA PRO A 389 -0.25 -20.74 -19.81
C PRO A 389 -0.23 -21.26 -21.26
N ALA A 390 -1.20 -20.86 -22.09
CA ALA A 390 -1.26 -21.16 -23.51
C ALA A 390 -1.82 -19.95 -24.26
N VAL A 391 -1.60 -19.91 -25.58
CA VAL A 391 -2.14 -18.84 -26.43
C VAL A 391 -3.65 -19.02 -26.60
N GLU A 392 -4.40 -18.04 -26.12
CA GLU A 392 -5.85 -17.94 -26.29
C GLU A 392 -6.19 -16.61 -26.94
N ILE A 393 -6.96 -16.64 -28.03
CA ILE A 393 -7.49 -15.44 -28.68
C ILE A 393 -9.00 -15.45 -28.46
N HIS A 394 -9.51 -14.43 -27.77
CA HIS A 394 -10.91 -14.27 -27.38
C HIS A 394 -11.82 -13.81 -28.54
N LEU A 395 -11.57 -14.34 -29.75
CA LEU A 395 -12.41 -14.21 -30.94
C LEU A 395 -12.75 -15.61 -31.48
N LEU A 396 -13.98 -15.80 -31.97
CA LEU A 396 -14.41 -17.12 -32.46
C LEU A 396 -13.47 -17.58 -33.58
N GLY A 397 -12.84 -18.73 -33.38
CA GLY A 397 -11.87 -19.30 -34.31
C GLY A 397 -10.48 -18.68 -34.28
N GLY A 398 -10.23 -17.68 -33.43
CA GLY A 398 -8.93 -17.01 -33.32
C GLY A 398 -7.83 -17.97 -32.89
N THR A 399 -8.05 -18.69 -31.79
CA THR A 399 -7.09 -19.69 -31.27
C THR A 399 -6.82 -20.80 -32.30
N GLN A 400 -7.86 -21.29 -32.98
CA GLN A 400 -7.73 -22.33 -34.02
C GLN A 400 -6.90 -21.83 -35.21
N TRP A 401 -7.13 -20.58 -35.63
CA TRP A 401 -6.35 -19.96 -36.69
C TRP A 401 -4.89 -19.77 -36.30
N PHE A 402 -4.61 -19.32 -35.07
CA PHE A 402 -3.24 -19.22 -34.56
C PHE A 402 -2.52 -20.57 -34.67
N TYR A 403 -3.17 -21.66 -34.21
CA TYR A 403 -2.58 -23.00 -34.27
C TYR A 403 -2.37 -23.53 -35.70
N GLN A 404 -3.15 -23.06 -36.68
CA GLN A 404 -2.93 -23.38 -38.10
C GLN A 404 -1.76 -22.62 -38.72
N ASN A 405 -1.31 -21.53 -38.07
CA ASN A 405 -0.25 -20.65 -38.57
C ASN A 405 0.93 -20.57 -37.59
N LEU A 406 1.18 -21.60 -36.77
CA LEU A 406 2.25 -21.61 -35.76
C LEU A 406 3.62 -21.23 -36.34
N ASP A 407 3.92 -21.69 -37.55
CA ASP A 407 5.19 -21.44 -38.22
C ASP A 407 5.46 -19.94 -38.48
N ALA A 408 4.41 -19.12 -38.57
CA ALA A 408 4.54 -17.66 -38.70
C ALA A 408 4.85 -16.98 -37.35
N PHE A 409 4.46 -17.59 -36.23
CA PHE A 409 4.68 -17.06 -34.89
C PHE A 409 5.94 -17.61 -34.23
N ASP A 410 6.52 -18.70 -34.73
CA ASP A 410 7.80 -19.23 -34.26
C ASP A 410 8.93 -18.21 -34.49
N TYR A 411 9.60 -17.83 -33.40
CA TYR A 411 10.68 -16.85 -33.40
C TYR A 411 11.91 -17.32 -34.20
N LYS A 412 12.06 -18.63 -34.42
CA LYS A 412 13.19 -19.21 -35.14
C LYS A 412 13.20 -18.92 -36.64
N PHE A 413 12.04 -18.56 -37.21
CA PHE A 413 11.90 -18.31 -38.63
C PHE A 413 11.61 -16.84 -38.92
N ASP A 414 12.22 -16.35 -40.01
CA ASP A 414 11.94 -15.05 -40.62
C ASP A 414 10.76 -15.12 -41.59
N SER A 415 9.66 -15.70 -41.13
CA SER A 415 8.45 -15.96 -41.91
C SER A 415 7.36 -14.90 -41.67
N TRP A 416 7.59 -13.97 -40.74
CA TRP A 416 6.57 -13.00 -40.35
C TRP A 416 6.30 -11.98 -41.45
N ASN A 417 5.04 -11.89 -41.85
CA ASN A 417 4.54 -10.84 -42.70
C ASN A 417 3.16 -10.42 -42.17
N GLY A 418 3.14 -9.30 -41.45
CA GLY A 418 1.94 -8.80 -40.80
C GLY A 418 0.77 -8.59 -41.76
N ASP A 419 1.00 -8.09 -42.97
CA ASP A 419 -0.05 -7.90 -43.98
C ASP A 419 -0.64 -9.23 -44.48
N VAL A 420 0.23 -10.23 -44.73
CA VAL A 420 -0.21 -11.57 -45.11
C VAL A 420 -0.99 -12.23 -43.99
N MET A 421 -0.55 -12.07 -42.73
CA MET A 421 -1.22 -12.62 -41.57
C MET A 421 -2.57 -11.94 -41.30
N LYS A 422 -2.66 -10.62 -41.44
CA LYS A 422 -3.94 -9.88 -41.39
C LYS A 422 -4.88 -10.37 -42.48
N ALA A 423 -4.40 -10.50 -43.72
CA ALA A 423 -5.22 -11.01 -44.82
C ALA A 423 -5.68 -12.47 -44.60
N SER A 424 -4.80 -13.33 -44.07
CA SER A 424 -5.11 -14.71 -43.69
C SER A 424 -6.19 -14.77 -42.61
N PHE A 425 -6.07 -13.95 -41.56
CA PHE A 425 -7.07 -13.88 -40.50
C PHE A 425 -8.42 -13.36 -41.00
N LEU A 426 -8.43 -12.33 -41.86
CA LEU A 426 -9.65 -11.81 -42.46
C LEU A 426 -10.34 -12.87 -43.33
N ALA A 427 -9.60 -13.59 -44.18
CA ALA A 427 -10.16 -14.68 -44.98
C ALA A 427 -10.72 -15.83 -44.11
N TRP A 428 -10.08 -16.09 -42.96
CA TRP A 428 -10.59 -17.04 -41.98
C TRP A 428 -11.88 -16.57 -41.31
N GLN A 429 -11.94 -15.30 -40.89
CA GLN A 429 -13.17 -14.70 -40.34
C GLN A 429 -14.30 -14.71 -41.37
N ASP A 430 -14.03 -14.40 -42.64
CA ASP A 430 -15.01 -14.50 -43.72
C ASP A 430 -15.53 -15.93 -43.88
N THR A 431 -14.66 -16.93 -43.79
CA THR A 431 -15.04 -18.35 -43.84
C THR A 431 -15.99 -18.70 -42.68
N ILE A 432 -15.70 -18.26 -41.46
CA ILE A 432 -16.57 -18.48 -40.30
C ILE A 432 -17.90 -17.74 -40.47
N ALA A 433 -17.89 -16.49 -40.92
CA ALA A 433 -19.10 -15.71 -41.18
C ALA A 433 -19.99 -16.38 -42.24
N ILE A 434 -19.42 -16.93 -43.32
CA ILE A 434 -20.15 -17.70 -44.33
C ILE A 434 -20.76 -18.96 -43.71
N ARG A 435 -20.04 -19.67 -42.82
CA ARG A 435 -20.60 -20.84 -42.10
C ARG A 435 -21.74 -20.46 -41.16
N ILE A 436 -21.65 -19.32 -40.48
CA ILE A 436 -22.75 -18.82 -39.62
C ILE A 436 -23.97 -18.46 -40.48
N THR A 437 -23.77 -17.74 -41.59
CA THR A 437 -24.88 -17.34 -42.48
C THR A 437 -25.55 -18.55 -43.13
N THR A 438 -24.80 -19.58 -43.52
CA THR A 438 -25.39 -20.85 -44.01
C THR A 438 -26.21 -21.57 -42.94
N VAL A 439 -25.79 -21.56 -41.67
CA VAL A 439 -26.61 -22.07 -40.55
C VAL A 439 -27.90 -21.26 -40.41
N TYR A 440 -27.83 -19.93 -40.44
CA TYR A 440 -29.02 -19.08 -40.36
C TYR A 440 -29.98 -19.33 -41.51
N ARG A 441 -29.46 -19.50 -42.72
CA ARG A 441 -30.24 -19.82 -43.92
C ARG A 441 -30.88 -21.20 -43.82
N HIS A 442 -30.14 -22.21 -43.36
CA HIS A 442 -30.63 -23.56 -43.15
C HIS A 442 -31.82 -23.60 -42.18
N ILE A 443 -31.69 -22.91 -41.04
CA ILE A 443 -32.72 -22.87 -40.01
C ILE A 443 -33.91 -22.05 -40.48
N THR A 444 -33.69 -20.85 -41.02
CA THR A 444 -34.75 -19.97 -41.54
C THR A 444 -35.60 -20.69 -42.59
N ALA A 445 -35.00 -21.44 -43.50
CA ALA A 445 -35.71 -22.16 -44.56
C ALA A 445 -36.66 -23.26 -44.04
N LYS A 446 -36.42 -23.78 -42.82
CA LYS A 446 -37.24 -24.83 -42.19
C LYS A 446 -38.13 -24.31 -41.07
N CYS A 447 -37.84 -23.12 -40.55
CA CYS A 447 -38.50 -22.57 -39.38
C CYS A 447 -39.94 -22.17 -39.68
N SER A 448 -40.87 -22.51 -38.77
CA SER A 448 -42.26 -22.11 -38.90
C SER A 448 -42.39 -20.58 -38.79
N PRO A 449 -43.09 -19.90 -39.71
CA PRO A 449 -43.29 -18.45 -39.65
C PRO A 449 -43.95 -17.94 -38.36
N LYS A 450 -44.63 -18.82 -37.63
CA LYS A 450 -45.29 -18.50 -36.35
C LYS A 450 -44.32 -18.24 -35.21
N LEU A 451 -43.07 -18.66 -35.34
CA LEU A 451 -42.03 -18.43 -34.33
C LEU A 451 -41.39 -17.04 -34.43
N PHE A 452 -41.71 -16.29 -35.49
CA PHE A 452 -41.15 -14.96 -35.69
C PHE A 452 -41.97 -13.93 -34.91
N ASP A 453 -41.29 -13.09 -34.14
CA ASP A 453 -41.93 -11.98 -33.42
C ASP A 453 -42.51 -10.97 -34.43
N THR A 454 -43.84 -10.85 -34.43
CA THR A 454 -44.56 -9.95 -35.32
C THR A 454 -44.47 -8.48 -34.87
N ASN A 455 -44.00 -8.21 -33.65
CA ASN A 455 -43.97 -6.88 -33.02
C ASN A 455 -42.57 -6.23 -33.01
N LEU A 456 -41.63 -6.73 -33.80
CA LEU A 456 -40.29 -6.13 -33.94
C LEU A 456 -40.40 -4.68 -34.45
N LEU A 457 -39.68 -3.78 -33.80
CA LEU A 457 -39.62 -2.36 -34.16
C LEU A 457 -38.71 -2.17 -35.38
N ASP A 458 -39.04 -1.21 -36.25
CA ASP A 458 -38.27 -0.93 -37.49
C ASP A 458 -36.80 -0.58 -37.21
N ASN A 459 -36.49 -0.05 -36.01
CA ASN A 459 -35.12 0.23 -35.59
C ASN A 459 -34.28 -1.04 -35.37
N GLN A 460 -34.88 -2.16 -34.95
CA GLN A 460 -34.20 -3.44 -34.77
C GLN A 460 -33.89 -4.08 -36.13
N ILE A 461 -34.79 -3.93 -37.09
CA ILE A 461 -34.57 -4.33 -38.49
C ILE A 461 -33.46 -3.48 -39.12
N ALA A 462 -33.46 -2.16 -38.89
CA ALA A 462 -32.39 -1.29 -39.38
C ALA A 462 -31.00 -1.66 -38.80
N GLN A 463 -30.94 -2.07 -37.52
CA GLN A 463 -29.70 -2.56 -36.89
C GLN A 463 -29.21 -3.90 -37.47
N LEU A 464 -30.10 -4.74 -37.99
CA LEU A 464 -29.74 -5.98 -38.68
C LEU A 464 -29.02 -5.73 -40.02
N MET A 465 -29.30 -4.61 -40.67
CA MET A 465 -28.77 -4.30 -42.00
C MET A 465 -27.32 -3.77 -41.98
N GLY A 466 -26.77 -3.48 -40.79
CA GLY A 466 -25.41 -2.97 -40.63
C GLY A 466 -24.29 -4.03 -40.63
N PRO A 467 -24.44 -5.19 -39.96
CA PRO A 467 -23.45 -6.26 -39.97
C PRO A 467 -23.15 -6.85 -41.36
N TYR A 468 -21.89 -7.21 -41.60
CA TYR A 468 -21.40 -7.82 -42.85
C TYR A 468 -22.18 -9.08 -43.26
N GLU A 469 -22.60 -9.89 -42.27
CA GLU A 469 -23.39 -11.10 -42.45
C GLU A 469 -24.72 -10.85 -43.19
N TRP A 470 -25.27 -9.63 -43.12
CA TRP A 470 -26.53 -9.29 -43.78
C TRP A 470 -26.44 -9.36 -45.31
N HIS A 471 -25.27 -9.10 -45.90
CA HIS A 471 -25.08 -9.21 -47.34
C HIS A 471 -25.38 -10.62 -47.87
N TYR A 472 -25.20 -11.65 -47.05
CA TYR A 472 -25.48 -13.05 -47.39
C TYR A 472 -26.91 -13.51 -47.05
N LEU A 473 -27.69 -12.67 -46.39
CA LEU A 473 -29.01 -13.00 -45.83
C LEU A 473 -30.10 -12.03 -46.29
N SER A 474 -29.76 -11.01 -47.08
CA SER A 474 -30.68 -9.93 -47.48
C SER A 474 -31.87 -10.38 -48.34
N ASP A 475 -31.80 -11.58 -48.89
CA ASP A 475 -32.88 -12.22 -49.64
C ASP A 475 -33.91 -12.94 -48.74
N LEU A 476 -33.61 -13.11 -47.45
CA LEU A 476 -34.50 -13.72 -46.47
C LEU A 476 -35.35 -12.66 -45.75
N ASP A 477 -36.44 -13.10 -45.11
CA ASP A 477 -37.24 -12.22 -44.23
C ASP A 477 -36.38 -11.71 -43.05
N PRO A 478 -36.19 -10.37 -42.91
CA PRO A 478 -35.41 -9.80 -41.81
C PRO A 478 -35.88 -10.23 -40.42
N ARG A 479 -37.19 -10.49 -40.24
CA ARG A 479 -37.76 -10.92 -38.96
C ARG A 479 -37.36 -12.34 -38.61
N ALA A 480 -37.32 -13.21 -39.62
CA ALA A 480 -36.86 -14.59 -39.47
C ALA A 480 -35.38 -14.62 -39.10
N VAL A 481 -34.56 -13.84 -39.80
CA VAL A 481 -33.12 -13.73 -39.53
C VAL A 481 -32.85 -13.19 -38.13
N LEU A 482 -33.56 -12.14 -37.69
CA LEU A 482 -33.44 -11.61 -36.33
C LEU A 482 -33.78 -12.64 -35.26
N THR A 483 -34.88 -13.38 -35.47
CA THR A 483 -35.32 -14.44 -34.55
C THR A 483 -34.26 -15.54 -34.44
N VAL A 484 -33.77 -16.04 -35.59
CA VAL A 484 -32.75 -17.08 -35.65
C VAL A 484 -31.44 -16.61 -35.00
N ARG A 485 -30.99 -15.40 -35.34
CA ARG A 485 -29.79 -14.79 -34.76
C ARG A 485 -29.90 -14.63 -33.25
N GLY A 486 -31.05 -14.16 -32.75
CA GLY A 486 -31.29 -13.99 -31.31
C GLY A 486 -31.18 -15.30 -30.54
N PHE A 487 -31.78 -16.39 -31.05
CA PHE A 487 -31.68 -17.70 -30.42
C PHE A 487 -30.29 -18.34 -30.54
N LEU A 488 -29.53 -17.99 -31.58
CA LEU A 488 -28.19 -18.52 -31.83
C LEU A 488 -27.05 -17.61 -31.35
N GLU A 489 -27.32 -16.50 -30.66
CA GLU A 489 -26.27 -15.52 -30.30
C GLU A 489 -25.08 -16.11 -29.53
N ASN A 490 -25.32 -17.18 -28.75
CA ASN A 490 -24.28 -17.82 -27.96
C ASN A 490 -23.30 -18.65 -28.81
N ILE A 491 -23.67 -19.07 -30.02
CA ILE A 491 -22.72 -19.79 -30.89
C ILE A 491 -21.66 -18.86 -31.47
N THR A 492 -21.93 -17.54 -31.48
CA THR A 492 -21.01 -16.51 -31.99
C THR A 492 -20.26 -15.76 -30.89
N ARG A 493 -20.76 -15.78 -29.64
CA ARG A 493 -20.10 -15.17 -28.48
C ARG A 493 -19.23 -16.18 -27.71
N LEU A 494 -17.98 -15.82 -27.43
CA LEU A 494 -17.06 -16.60 -26.58
C LEU A 494 -17.28 -16.38 -25.07
N THR A 495 -18.34 -15.68 -24.68
CA THR A 495 -18.61 -15.43 -23.25
C THR A 495 -18.76 -16.76 -22.51
N ASN A 496 -17.98 -16.95 -21.44
CA ASN A 496 -18.23 -17.94 -20.42
C ASN A 496 -19.71 -17.85 -20.04
N ILE A 497 -20.49 -18.88 -20.41
CA ILE A 497 -21.90 -18.97 -20.06
C ILE A 497 -21.96 -19.19 -18.54
N HIS A 498 -21.86 -18.10 -17.78
CA HIS A 498 -22.35 -18.00 -16.41
C HIS A 498 -23.85 -17.70 -16.47
N GLU A 499 -24.61 -18.58 -17.13
CA GLU A 499 -26.02 -18.71 -16.78
C GLU A 499 -26.03 -19.33 -15.38
N GLY A 500 -26.58 -18.63 -14.39
CA GLY A 500 -26.74 -19.11 -13.00
C GLY A 500 -27.69 -20.31 -12.86
N TYR A 501 -27.91 -21.07 -13.94
CA TYR A 501 -28.78 -22.22 -14.04
C TYR A 501 -27.95 -23.48 -14.37
N PRO A 502 -28.29 -24.65 -13.79
CA PRO A 502 -27.70 -25.92 -14.18
C PRO A 502 -27.93 -26.20 -15.67
N ASP A 503 -26.94 -26.78 -16.35
CA ASP A 503 -27.03 -27.09 -17.78
C ASP A 503 -27.88 -28.35 -18.05
N TYR A 504 -29.16 -28.32 -17.67
CA TYR A 504 -30.08 -29.47 -17.75
C TYR A 504 -30.26 -30.00 -19.19
N HIS A 505 -29.96 -29.16 -20.18
CA HIS A 505 -30.06 -29.52 -21.59
C HIS A 505 -28.68 -29.62 -22.25
N GLY A 506 -27.56 -29.61 -21.51
CA GLY A 506 -26.23 -29.70 -22.10
C GLY A 506 -25.94 -28.61 -23.14
N MET A 507 -26.63 -27.47 -23.05
CA MET A 507 -26.56 -26.34 -23.97
C MET A 507 -25.18 -25.70 -23.99
N ARG A 508 -24.45 -25.67 -22.87
CA ARG A 508 -23.07 -25.16 -22.84
C ARG A 508 -22.15 -26.07 -23.62
N LYS A 509 -22.23 -27.38 -23.34
CA LYS A 509 -21.51 -28.39 -24.13
C LYS A 509 -21.89 -28.30 -25.61
N LYS A 510 -23.16 -28.04 -25.92
CA LYS A 510 -23.64 -27.93 -27.30
C LYS A 510 -23.12 -26.71 -28.03
N VAL A 511 -23.08 -25.56 -27.37
CA VAL A 511 -22.45 -24.34 -27.90
C VAL A 511 -20.99 -24.61 -28.22
N ALA A 512 -20.24 -25.23 -27.31
CA ALA A 512 -18.84 -25.58 -27.55
C ALA A 512 -18.67 -26.55 -28.73
N GLU A 513 -19.53 -27.57 -28.84
CA GLU A 513 -19.55 -28.48 -30.00
C GLU A 513 -19.82 -27.75 -31.32
N ILE A 514 -20.79 -26.82 -31.34
CA ILE A 514 -21.11 -26.01 -32.53
C ILE A 514 -19.98 -25.06 -32.88
N GLN A 515 -19.40 -24.37 -31.88
CA GLN A 515 -18.25 -23.48 -32.08
C GLN A 515 -17.04 -24.24 -32.62
N SER A 516 -16.80 -25.46 -32.14
CA SER A 516 -15.78 -26.35 -32.69
C SER A 516 -16.05 -26.64 -34.17
N LEU A 517 -17.29 -27.02 -34.54
CA LEU A 517 -17.67 -27.30 -35.93
C LEU A 517 -17.54 -26.06 -36.84
N LEU A 518 -17.93 -24.88 -36.33
CA LEU A 518 -17.80 -23.61 -37.07
C LEU A 518 -16.34 -23.27 -37.36
N THR A 519 -15.41 -23.69 -36.50
CA THR A 519 -13.99 -23.38 -36.57
C THR A 519 -13.12 -24.53 -37.08
N GLU A 520 -13.73 -25.62 -37.58
CA GLU A 520 -13.00 -26.74 -38.17
C GLU A 520 -12.27 -26.33 -39.47
N PRO A 521 -11.06 -26.86 -39.73
CA PRO A 521 -10.41 -26.69 -41.03
C PRO A 521 -11.31 -27.15 -42.18
N ALA A 522 -11.18 -26.51 -43.35
CA ALA A 522 -12.01 -26.84 -44.52
C ALA A 522 -11.94 -28.32 -44.93
N ALA A 523 -10.81 -28.99 -44.71
CA ALA A 523 -10.60 -30.40 -45.02
C ALA A 523 -11.45 -31.37 -44.17
N THR A 524 -11.80 -30.96 -42.95
CA THR A 524 -12.56 -31.80 -41.99
C THR A 524 -13.96 -31.27 -41.72
N PHE A 525 -14.29 -30.11 -42.27
CA PHE A 525 -15.56 -29.41 -42.04
C PHE A 525 -16.76 -30.29 -42.41
N ASN A 526 -17.60 -30.58 -41.42
CA ASN A 526 -18.81 -31.36 -41.61
C ASN A 526 -20.06 -30.48 -41.52
N GLU A 527 -20.49 -29.96 -42.67
CA GLU A 527 -21.67 -29.10 -42.78
C GLU A 527 -22.96 -29.79 -42.29
N ALA A 528 -23.16 -31.06 -42.65
CA ALA A 528 -24.36 -31.80 -42.24
C ALA A 528 -24.45 -31.93 -40.72
N LYS A 529 -23.31 -32.17 -40.05
CA LYS A 529 -23.23 -32.20 -38.59
C LYS A 529 -23.46 -30.81 -37.99
N LEU A 530 -22.84 -29.76 -38.54
CA LEU A 530 -23.07 -28.39 -38.10
C LEU A 530 -24.57 -28.03 -38.14
N PHE A 531 -25.26 -28.38 -39.23
CA PHE A 531 -26.69 -28.13 -39.37
C PHE A 531 -27.53 -28.94 -38.39
N ALA A 532 -27.20 -30.21 -38.19
CA ALA A 532 -27.90 -31.06 -37.23
C ALA A 532 -27.79 -30.52 -35.80
N GLU A 533 -26.57 -30.15 -35.38
CA GLU A 533 -26.34 -29.66 -34.02
C GLU A 533 -26.89 -28.26 -33.80
N SER A 534 -26.77 -27.37 -34.79
CA SER A 534 -27.37 -26.03 -34.73
C SER A 534 -28.90 -26.09 -34.71
N SER A 535 -29.50 -26.99 -35.50
CA SER A 535 -30.97 -27.18 -35.50
C SER A 535 -31.45 -27.73 -34.15
N LEU A 536 -30.71 -28.68 -33.56
CA LEU A 536 -31.03 -29.21 -32.24
C LEU A 536 -30.94 -28.13 -31.15
N TYR A 537 -29.89 -27.31 -31.18
CA TYR A 537 -29.70 -26.21 -30.24
C TYR A 537 -30.78 -25.13 -30.41
N PHE A 538 -31.06 -24.72 -31.65
CA PHE A 538 -32.12 -23.77 -31.99
C PHE A 538 -33.49 -24.25 -31.50
N ASN A 539 -33.84 -25.51 -31.81
CA ASN A 539 -35.10 -26.11 -31.38
C ASN A 539 -35.27 -26.04 -29.85
N ARG A 540 -34.21 -26.33 -29.08
CA ARG A 540 -34.21 -26.23 -27.62
C ARG A 540 -34.40 -24.80 -27.11
N LYS A 541 -33.77 -23.82 -27.76
CA LYS A 541 -33.98 -22.41 -27.44
C LYS A 541 -35.43 -21.97 -27.73
N CYS A 542 -36.00 -22.41 -28.85
CA CYS A 542 -37.42 -22.15 -29.14
C CYS A 542 -38.35 -22.82 -28.11
N TYR A 543 -38.06 -24.06 -27.70
CA TYR A 543 -38.78 -24.74 -26.63
C TYR A 543 -38.90 -23.89 -25.36
N PHE A 544 -37.77 -23.37 -24.87
CA PHE A 544 -37.77 -22.52 -23.67
C PHE A 544 -38.58 -21.25 -23.83
N HIS A 545 -38.52 -20.63 -25.01
CA HIS A 545 -39.20 -19.39 -25.27
C HIS A 545 -40.72 -19.56 -25.44
N THR A 546 -41.14 -20.57 -26.20
CA THR A 546 -42.54 -20.78 -26.56
C THR A 546 -43.32 -21.51 -25.47
N ILE A 547 -42.71 -22.48 -24.79
CA ILE A 547 -43.41 -23.39 -23.87
C ILE A 547 -42.98 -23.18 -22.41
N GLY A 548 -41.82 -22.56 -22.16
CA GLY A 548 -41.27 -22.31 -20.83
C GLY A 548 -40.33 -23.42 -20.33
N LEU A 549 -39.95 -23.34 -19.05
CA LEU A 549 -39.02 -24.27 -18.41
C LEU A 549 -39.75 -25.53 -17.92
N GLY A 550 -39.70 -26.62 -18.70
CA GLY A 550 -40.24 -27.91 -18.25
C GLY A 550 -39.95 -29.09 -19.18
N LEU A 551 -39.18 -30.07 -18.71
CA LEU A 551 -38.78 -31.23 -19.51
C LEU A 551 -39.93 -32.20 -19.76
N ILE A 552 -40.87 -32.31 -18.83
CA ILE A 552 -42.01 -33.23 -18.98
C ILE A 552 -42.81 -32.82 -20.21
N VAL A 553 -43.02 -31.51 -20.37
CA VAL A 553 -43.69 -30.92 -21.53
C VAL A 553 -42.82 -31.04 -22.76
N GLU A 554 -41.52 -30.73 -22.70
CA GLU A 554 -40.59 -30.96 -23.83
C GLU A 554 -40.72 -32.40 -24.37
N LYS A 555 -40.74 -33.42 -23.51
CA LYS A 555 -40.85 -34.82 -23.94
C LYS A 555 -42.19 -35.16 -24.57
N PHE A 556 -43.27 -34.52 -24.16
CA PHE A 556 -44.55 -34.65 -24.85
C PHE A 556 -44.45 -34.13 -26.29
N TYR A 557 -43.97 -32.91 -26.48
CA TYR A 557 -43.86 -32.31 -27.81
C TYR A 557 -42.91 -33.11 -28.71
N VAL A 558 -41.77 -33.57 -28.19
CA VAL A 558 -40.86 -34.47 -28.90
C VAL A 558 -41.56 -35.77 -29.31
N SER A 559 -42.38 -36.37 -28.42
CA SER A 559 -43.14 -37.59 -28.75
C SER A 559 -44.19 -37.40 -29.86
N LYS A 560 -44.63 -36.15 -30.06
CA LYS A 560 -45.56 -35.74 -31.12
C LYS A 560 -44.86 -35.28 -32.41
N GLY A 561 -43.53 -35.30 -32.43
CA GLY A 561 -42.75 -34.79 -33.56
C GLY A 561 -42.88 -33.27 -33.73
N LEU A 562 -43.22 -32.54 -32.67
CA LEU A 562 -43.31 -31.09 -32.69
C LEU A 562 -41.95 -30.46 -32.43
N ASP A 563 -41.55 -29.57 -33.31
CA ASP A 563 -40.30 -28.85 -33.27
C ASP A 563 -40.44 -27.46 -33.89
N PHE A 564 -39.31 -26.76 -34.03
CA PHE A 564 -39.26 -25.43 -34.63
C PHE A 564 -39.78 -25.37 -36.09
N THR A 565 -39.85 -26.49 -36.81
CA THR A 565 -40.41 -26.55 -38.17
C THR A 565 -41.94 -26.55 -38.16
N THR A 566 -42.54 -27.07 -37.09
CA THR A 566 -44.00 -27.09 -36.88
C THR A 566 -44.52 -25.83 -36.17
N GLY A 567 -43.67 -25.13 -35.43
CA GLY A 567 -44.06 -23.98 -34.60
C GLY A 567 -44.66 -24.36 -33.25
N PHE A 568 -44.57 -25.63 -32.84
CA PHE A 568 -45.11 -26.16 -31.58
C PHE A 568 -46.64 -25.99 -31.43
N ASP A 569 -47.38 -25.98 -32.53
CA ASP A 569 -48.84 -25.90 -32.49
C ASP A 569 -49.45 -27.19 -31.95
N LEU A 570 -50.42 -27.04 -31.05
CA LEU A 570 -51.33 -28.10 -30.63
C LEU A 570 -52.76 -27.67 -30.98
N ASP A 571 -53.55 -28.59 -31.50
CA ASP A 571 -55.01 -28.42 -31.56
C ASP A 571 -55.64 -28.64 -30.17
N ASP A 572 -56.94 -28.40 -30.04
CA ASP A 572 -57.66 -28.54 -28.77
C ASP A 572 -57.49 -29.95 -28.17
N ALA A 573 -57.46 -30.98 -29.02
CA ALA A 573 -57.22 -32.36 -28.62
C ALA A 573 -55.79 -32.56 -28.08
N GLY A 574 -54.78 -32.02 -28.76
CA GLY A 574 -53.39 -32.06 -28.33
C GLY A 574 -53.13 -31.30 -27.02
N VAL A 575 -53.85 -30.20 -26.76
CA VAL A 575 -53.78 -29.49 -25.48
C VAL A 575 -54.32 -30.34 -24.33
N ILE A 576 -55.43 -31.06 -24.57
CA ILE A 576 -55.99 -32.01 -23.60
C ILE A 576 -54.99 -33.15 -23.37
N GLU A 577 -54.46 -33.75 -24.44
CA GLU A 577 -53.51 -34.86 -24.34
C GLU A 577 -52.22 -34.46 -23.62
N ARG A 578 -51.72 -33.23 -23.84
CA ARG A 578 -50.56 -32.68 -23.10
C ARG A 578 -50.84 -32.63 -21.59
N ARG A 579 -52.05 -32.23 -21.20
CA ARG A 579 -52.46 -32.17 -19.79
C ARG A 579 -52.56 -33.57 -19.20
N GLU A 580 -53.13 -34.51 -19.93
CA GLU A 580 -53.21 -35.93 -19.52
C GLU A 580 -51.82 -36.55 -19.38
N TRP A 581 -50.89 -36.25 -20.31
CA TRP A 581 -49.50 -36.67 -20.24
C TRP A 581 -48.83 -36.18 -18.96
N GLN A 582 -48.96 -34.90 -18.64
CA GLN A 582 -48.39 -34.31 -17.43
C GLN A 582 -49.01 -34.89 -16.16
N ASN A 583 -50.34 -35.00 -16.11
CA ASN A 583 -51.04 -35.64 -15.00
C ASN A 583 -50.55 -37.09 -14.80
N LYS A 584 -50.31 -37.81 -15.89
CA LYS A 584 -49.85 -39.20 -15.79
C LYS A 584 -48.43 -39.33 -15.23
N VAL A 585 -47.54 -38.40 -15.58
CA VAL A 585 -46.20 -38.33 -14.95
C VAL A 585 -46.32 -37.99 -13.49
N ASP A 586 -47.15 -37.01 -13.13
CA ASP A 586 -47.37 -36.59 -11.75
C ASP A 586 -47.94 -37.74 -10.89
N GLU A 587 -48.93 -38.49 -11.40
CA GLU A 587 -49.46 -39.70 -10.75
C GLU A 587 -48.37 -40.74 -10.48
N ARG A 588 -47.47 -40.96 -11.46
CA ARG A 588 -46.39 -41.94 -11.34
C ARG A 588 -45.34 -41.50 -10.33
N LEU A 589 -44.99 -40.21 -10.30
CA LEU A 589 -44.06 -39.65 -9.31
C LEU A 589 -44.67 -39.66 -7.90
N GLU A 590 -45.97 -39.39 -7.77
CA GLU A 590 -46.69 -39.51 -6.49
C GLU A 590 -46.69 -40.95 -5.99
N ALA A 591 -46.98 -41.93 -6.87
CA ALA A 591 -46.93 -43.34 -6.50
C ALA A 591 -45.53 -43.78 -6.03
N ILE A 592 -44.46 -43.27 -6.65
CA ILE A 592 -43.08 -43.49 -6.19
C ILE A 592 -42.85 -42.88 -4.82
N ALA A 593 -43.26 -41.63 -4.60
CA ALA A 593 -43.10 -40.95 -3.32
C ALA A 593 -43.89 -41.65 -2.20
N GLU A 594 -45.11 -42.11 -2.47
CA GLU A 594 -45.93 -42.88 -1.53
C GLU A 594 -45.31 -44.23 -1.20
N ALA A 595 -44.82 -44.95 -2.20
CA ALA A 595 -44.19 -46.25 -1.99
C ALA A 595 -42.85 -46.12 -1.25
N LEU A 596 -42.08 -45.06 -1.53
CA LEU A 596 -40.88 -44.72 -0.77
C LEU A 596 -41.25 -44.46 0.70
N ASN A 597 -42.30 -43.67 0.97
CA ASN A 597 -42.76 -43.38 2.34
C ASN A 597 -43.24 -44.63 3.10
N LYS A 598 -43.75 -45.65 2.41
CA LYS A 598 -44.13 -46.94 3.01
C LYS A 598 -42.94 -47.82 3.34
N ASN A 599 -41.84 -47.70 2.59
CA ASN A 599 -40.62 -48.51 2.76
C ASN A 599 -39.58 -47.86 3.68
N TYR A 600 -39.61 -46.54 3.85
CA TYR A 600 -38.66 -45.78 4.67
C TYR A 600 -39.13 -45.72 6.15
N MET A 601 -38.24 -46.00 7.10
CA MET A 601 -38.55 -45.93 8.55
C MET A 601 -38.70 -44.51 9.11
N LEU A 602 -38.42 -43.48 8.30
CA LEU A 602 -38.52 -42.06 8.66
C LEU A 602 -39.59 -41.38 7.80
N VAL A 603 -40.47 -40.59 8.44
CA VAL A 603 -41.56 -39.86 7.77
C VAL A 603 -40.99 -38.91 6.72
N ILE A 604 -41.33 -39.13 5.45
CA ILE A 604 -40.90 -38.24 4.35
C ILE A 604 -41.64 -36.90 4.48
N PRO A 605 -40.95 -35.75 4.34
CA PRO A 605 -41.60 -34.45 4.42
C PRO A 605 -42.74 -34.30 3.38
N PRO A 606 -43.89 -33.68 3.70
CA PRO A 606 -44.99 -33.48 2.77
C PRO A 606 -44.59 -32.74 1.48
N ALA A 607 -43.54 -31.92 1.53
CA ALA A 607 -43.00 -31.19 0.39
C ALA A 607 -42.16 -32.05 -0.58
N PHE A 608 -41.83 -33.31 -0.23
CA PHE A 608 -40.96 -34.16 -1.03
C PHE A 608 -41.53 -34.43 -2.42
N SER A 609 -42.82 -34.75 -2.54
CA SER A 609 -43.46 -35.00 -3.85
C SER A 609 -43.38 -33.77 -4.76
N ALA A 610 -43.70 -32.59 -4.23
CA ALA A 610 -43.58 -31.33 -4.98
C ALA A 610 -42.11 -31.05 -5.39
N ARG A 611 -41.16 -31.39 -4.52
CA ARG A 611 -39.73 -31.25 -4.81
C ARG A 611 -39.26 -32.24 -5.87
N LEU A 612 -39.69 -33.50 -5.80
CA LEU A 612 -39.39 -34.54 -6.77
C LEU A 612 -39.90 -34.14 -8.16
N LYS A 613 -41.15 -33.67 -8.24
CA LYS A 613 -41.73 -33.10 -9.47
C LYS A 613 -40.89 -31.95 -10.01
N SER A 614 -40.49 -31.00 -9.16
CA SER A 614 -39.66 -29.85 -9.55
C SER A 614 -38.29 -30.28 -10.09
N VAL A 615 -37.63 -31.23 -9.43
CA VAL A 615 -36.32 -31.76 -9.83
C VAL A 615 -36.41 -32.50 -11.17
N VAL A 616 -37.36 -33.42 -11.30
CA VAL A 616 -37.60 -34.21 -12.53
C VAL A 616 -38.02 -33.33 -13.70
N ASN A 617 -38.76 -32.24 -13.44
CA ASN A 617 -39.14 -31.26 -14.46
C ASN A 617 -38.02 -30.26 -14.80
N GLY A 618 -36.88 -30.30 -14.11
CA GLY A 618 -35.71 -29.46 -14.39
C GLY A 618 -35.79 -28.05 -13.82
N SER A 619 -36.67 -27.82 -12.85
CA SER A 619 -36.90 -26.50 -12.23
C SER A 619 -36.06 -26.26 -10.98
N PHE A 620 -35.13 -27.15 -10.61
CA PHE A 620 -34.35 -27.07 -9.37
C PHE A 620 -32.82 -27.06 -9.58
N CYS A 621 -32.11 -26.24 -8.80
CA CYS A 621 -30.65 -26.12 -8.82
C CYS A 621 -29.98 -27.16 -7.89
N GLY A 622 -29.46 -28.25 -8.47
CA GLY A 622 -28.69 -29.29 -7.76
C GLY A 622 -27.30 -29.53 -8.38
N GLN A 623 -26.56 -30.51 -7.87
CA GLN A 623 -25.28 -30.95 -8.47
C GLN A 623 -25.52 -31.66 -9.82
N GLU A 624 -24.52 -31.73 -10.69
CA GLU A 624 -24.62 -32.39 -12.01
C GLU A 624 -25.01 -33.88 -11.89
N SER A 625 -24.58 -34.55 -10.83
CA SER A 625 -24.98 -35.92 -10.51
C SER A 625 -26.49 -36.06 -10.22
N ASP A 626 -27.06 -35.12 -9.45
CA ASP A 626 -28.50 -35.08 -9.16
C ASP A 626 -29.30 -34.87 -10.47
N TYR A 627 -28.76 -34.10 -11.43
CA TYR A 627 -29.35 -33.90 -12.76
C TYR A 627 -29.41 -35.19 -13.58
N VAL A 628 -28.29 -35.92 -13.70
CA VAL A 628 -28.22 -37.14 -14.51
C VAL A 628 -29.23 -38.17 -14.01
N MET A 629 -29.34 -38.31 -12.69
CA MET A 629 -30.27 -39.24 -12.06
C MET A 629 -31.73 -38.79 -12.20
N ALA A 630 -32.04 -37.50 -12.01
CA ALA A 630 -33.37 -36.96 -12.23
C ALA A 630 -33.87 -37.17 -13.67
N LYS A 631 -32.98 -37.02 -14.66
CA LYS A 631 -33.27 -37.29 -16.06
C LYS A 631 -33.50 -38.77 -16.34
N ALA A 632 -32.74 -39.66 -15.71
CA ALA A 632 -32.96 -41.10 -15.82
C ALA A 632 -34.33 -41.49 -15.25
N LEU A 633 -34.67 -40.97 -14.06
CA LEU A 633 -35.98 -41.15 -13.45
C LEU A 633 -37.11 -40.61 -14.34
N LEU A 634 -36.95 -39.42 -14.93
CA LEU A 634 -37.91 -38.86 -15.89
C LEU A 634 -38.26 -39.88 -16.97
N MET A 635 -37.24 -40.45 -17.63
CA MET A 635 -37.45 -41.41 -18.72
C MET A 635 -38.24 -42.65 -18.28
N ASP A 636 -38.05 -43.11 -17.06
CA ASP A 636 -38.81 -44.25 -16.51
C ASP A 636 -40.26 -43.89 -16.20
N VAL A 637 -40.55 -42.66 -15.78
CA VAL A 637 -41.91 -42.23 -15.43
C VAL A 637 -42.71 -41.69 -16.62
N LEU A 638 -42.10 -41.40 -17.77
CA LEU A 638 -42.82 -40.93 -18.97
C LEU A 638 -43.93 -41.92 -19.40
N PRO A 639 -45.13 -41.46 -19.81
CA PRO A 639 -46.23 -42.32 -20.22
C PRO A 639 -45.89 -43.25 -21.40
N SER A 640 -44.92 -42.87 -22.22
CA SER A 640 -44.37 -43.71 -23.30
C SER A 640 -43.67 -44.98 -22.78
N ASN A 641 -43.22 -45.01 -21.53
CA ASN A 641 -42.74 -46.22 -20.88
C ASN A 641 -43.92 -47.06 -20.39
N THR A 642 -44.25 -48.10 -21.16
CA THR A 642 -45.31 -49.08 -20.84
C THR A 642 -44.90 -50.09 -19.78
N LEU A 643 -43.60 -50.21 -19.49
CA LEU A 643 -43.02 -51.12 -18.49
C LEU A 643 -42.78 -50.42 -17.14
N PHE A 644 -43.43 -49.27 -16.92
CA PHE A 644 -43.35 -48.56 -15.66
C PHE A 644 -43.80 -49.47 -14.50
N GLY A 645 -42.95 -49.55 -13.47
CA GLY A 645 -43.25 -50.25 -12.22
C GLY A 645 -42.62 -49.50 -11.07
N VAL A 646 -43.42 -49.21 -10.04
CA VAL A 646 -42.99 -48.41 -8.88
C VAL A 646 -41.81 -49.06 -8.16
N ASP A 647 -41.90 -50.36 -7.86
CA ASP A 647 -40.83 -51.11 -7.17
C ASP A 647 -39.53 -51.16 -7.97
N LYS A 648 -39.63 -51.24 -9.29
CA LYS A 648 -38.46 -51.19 -10.18
C LYS A 648 -37.80 -49.82 -10.13
N CYS A 649 -38.58 -48.73 -10.17
CA CYS A 649 -38.06 -47.38 -10.08
C CYS A 649 -37.41 -47.12 -8.72
N LEU A 650 -38.05 -47.58 -7.63
CA LEU A 650 -37.49 -47.49 -6.28
C LEU A 650 -36.14 -48.19 -6.18
N LYS A 651 -36.00 -49.39 -6.76
CA LYS A 651 -34.74 -50.15 -6.74
C LYS A 651 -33.65 -49.53 -7.62
N VAL A 652 -34.01 -49.03 -8.80
CA VAL A 652 -33.04 -48.48 -9.76
C VAL A 652 -32.54 -47.10 -9.32
N HIS A 653 -33.42 -46.29 -8.73
CA HIS A 653 -33.12 -44.90 -8.33
C HIS A 653 -33.02 -44.73 -6.80
N GLU A 654 -32.77 -45.82 -6.07
CA GLU A 654 -32.79 -45.87 -4.60
C GLU A 654 -31.89 -44.81 -3.98
N ASP A 655 -30.61 -44.78 -4.37
CA ASP A 655 -29.61 -43.86 -3.83
C ASP A 655 -29.99 -42.39 -4.07
N PHE A 656 -30.52 -42.08 -5.25
CA PHE A 656 -30.95 -40.74 -5.62
C PHE A 656 -32.17 -40.29 -4.79
N LEU A 657 -33.20 -41.14 -4.71
CA LEU A 657 -34.43 -40.86 -3.96
C LEU A 657 -34.17 -40.74 -2.46
N ASN A 658 -33.36 -41.64 -1.90
CA ASN A 658 -32.96 -41.63 -0.49
C ASN A 658 -32.07 -40.42 -0.18
N GLY A 659 -31.07 -40.13 -1.03
CA GLY A 659 -30.22 -38.95 -0.89
C GLY A 659 -31.03 -37.65 -0.92
N MET A 660 -32.02 -37.57 -1.80
CA MET A 660 -32.94 -36.43 -1.88
C MET A 660 -33.81 -36.29 -0.63
N ALA A 661 -34.34 -37.39 -0.10
CA ALA A 661 -35.14 -37.39 1.13
C ALA A 661 -34.30 -36.97 2.35
N ASN A 662 -33.09 -37.52 2.48
CA ASN A 662 -32.16 -37.20 3.56
C ASN A 662 -31.75 -35.72 3.56
N LYS A 663 -31.37 -35.17 2.39
CA LYS A 663 -31.07 -33.73 2.23
C LYS A 663 -32.23 -32.82 2.67
N MET A 664 -33.48 -33.25 2.48
CA MET A 664 -34.65 -32.49 2.93
C MET A 664 -34.85 -32.57 4.45
N LEU A 665 -34.54 -33.72 5.07
CA LEU A 665 -34.61 -33.93 6.52
C LEU A 665 -33.49 -33.18 7.28
N GLU A 666 -32.35 -32.94 6.63
CA GLU A 666 -31.24 -32.13 7.16
C GLU A 666 -31.54 -30.62 7.22
N ASN A 667 -32.61 -30.16 6.56
CA ASN A 667 -33.00 -28.75 6.59
C ASN A 667 -33.56 -28.39 7.99
N PRO A 668 -33.04 -27.33 8.65
CA PRO A 668 -33.42 -26.96 10.02
C PRO A 668 -34.93 -26.80 10.25
N ARG A 669 -35.68 -26.34 9.23
CA ARG A 669 -37.15 -26.20 9.30
C ARG A 669 -37.90 -27.53 9.46
N TYR A 670 -37.34 -28.63 8.99
CA TYR A 670 -37.94 -29.96 9.14
C TYR A 670 -37.36 -30.71 10.36
N GLN A 671 -36.15 -30.38 10.79
CA GLN A 671 -35.59 -30.92 12.03
C GLN A 671 -36.43 -30.52 13.26
N GLU A 672 -36.90 -29.28 13.36
CA GLU A 672 -37.75 -28.83 14.49
C GLU A 672 -39.11 -29.55 14.58
N ILE A 673 -39.66 -30.00 13.45
CA ILE A 673 -41.00 -30.64 13.39
C ILE A 673 -40.92 -32.15 13.66
N TYR A 674 -39.83 -32.81 13.23
CA TYR A 674 -39.69 -34.27 13.28
C TYR A 674 -38.69 -34.77 14.35
N PHE A 675 -37.99 -33.89 15.07
CA PHE A 675 -37.08 -34.24 16.18
C PHE A 675 -37.69 -35.22 17.22
N PRO A 676 -38.97 -35.11 17.63
CA PRO A 676 -39.56 -36.04 18.61
C PRO A 676 -39.66 -37.49 18.10
N VAL A 677 -39.70 -37.69 16.78
CA VAL A 677 -39.74 -39.01 16.14
C VAL A 677 -38.34 -39.62 16.09
N PHE A 678 -37.31 -38.81 15.83
CA PHE A 678 -35.91 -39.25 15.79
C PHE A 678 -35.40 -39.73 17.16
N GLU A 679 -35.76 -39.08 18.28
CA GLU A 679 -35.41 -39.56 19.63
C GLU A 679 -36.05 -40.94 19.95
N SER A 680 -37.27 -41.18 19.47
CA SER A 680 -37.99 -42.43 19.74
C SER A 680 -37.41 -43.65 19.00
N LEU A 681 -36.89 -43.45 17.79
CA LEU A 681 -36.26 -44.51 16.99
C LEU A 681 -34.82 -44.79 17.44
N TRP A 682 -34.06 -43.76 17.81
CA TRP A 682 -32.71 -43.95 18.38
C TRP A 682 -32.75 -44.73 19.71
N MET A 683 -33.76 -44.48 20.54
CA MET A 683 -33.99 -45.23 21.80
C MET A 683 -34.46 -46.67 21.57
N ALA A 684 -35.09 -46.97 20.43
CA ALA A 684 -35.52 -48.32 20.08
C ALA A 684 -34.35 -49.19 19.59
N ASP A 685 -33.41 -48.62 18.84
CA ASP A 685 -32.23 -49.34 18.32
C ASP A 685 -31.17 -49.59 19.43
N VAL A 686 -31.09 -48.72 20.44
CA VAL A 686 -30.24 -48.93 21.63
C VAL A 686 -30.80 -50.00 22.59
N ARG A 687 -32.10 -50.31 22.54
CA ARG A 687 -32.71 -51.39 23.34
C ARG A 687 -32.67 -52.77 22.68
N ASN A 688 -32.38 -52.83 21.37
CA ASN A 688 -32.28 -54.07 20.59
C ASN A 688 -30.82 -54.45 20.24
N ARG A 689 -29.83 -53.81 20.85
CA ARG A 689 -28.41 -54.21 20.81
C ARG A 689 -27.95 -54.79 22.12
#